data_AF-A0ABD0Q3C8-F1
#
_entry.id   AF-A0ABD0Q3C8-F1
#
_cell.length_a   1.000
_cell.length_b   1.000
_cell.length_c   1.000
_cell.angle_alpha   90.00
_cell.angle_beta   90.00
_cell.angle_gamma   90.00
#
_symmetry.space_group_name_H-M   'P 1'
#
loop_
_entity.id
_entity.type
_entity.pdbx_description
1 polymer ?
#
loop_
_entity_poly.entity_id
_entity_poly.type
_entity_poly.pdbx_seq_one_letter_code
_entity_poly.pdbx_strand_id
1 'polypeptide(L)'
;HPTILCPSSTVGEETALELLSVFSHTPQKSIILKCNVMLAITNVIICTSCLATHTKMAEDWLDLLFQTIQDTNDYRCGVSQQPVRATACDCLREMETCNPGLLSQKLEALYLLKQQETSVLHQSYCMLYTLGLKNAIRILANQKDVTDLEFKSILGGNEGFAWKTNQLGLTSLPINMMVQVPHLPPGLDCKELKSIMSSLLEESYLLTPISQSALLRDLVEVVAMVPGLSPTLFKSQLLRLFGTADVSLMHATLFMKETFTDSLFTGEDENFLLKRLVGTAQHPLLRIPEKLFYMECILHFPENRPISSCGEESLPVLVTPRLAASLHPTVFNDSATMLCRLNLLCLVHLEADEGEADKGIDYLFDHIMALLKIVDNDGSREVVVTSFRALFIFLMHFNGIEQLPEKLIEKLCDMYSRHSRLAPNLIGLADRIQEHLDDPVWSVKLLRGLQKCIMEMPPLQLTIHNLSWHLKVLGRVAKEGQITQKNTIYLLLNVLINSNLCERGNWQVGNAVLAVCRNLLEHPSIDQTFIELADLLQYISVHYDDTDIKDHARFYYTLLTNLSWEKLTGVLVKRIDGGRAKERSHSAIMAESEGIASNLTVHKINRHVLQLIKVHEKALQSSLESSESLETMEEARNWLEVYQGQFHTPGFGSEVILRYNLTHAKETDPLFDKVFTICLHFELRDSNYAKVNDIHVPCVFKDRKPPEVKVNLKPFQPYPTTLCVSAIFTTQDGRSWHSQLPDVSVSFPEIFLPLPLPPNTPCECKEQVFDSIWEAAASGNPDKSATSLFCFKTRDESLTALIETHFQGYLITDQPIERSWKVLFFLPPMCHVLLKITQAEDAVQVSIATDNWELLPFVNSYLQNITDHCSTTVNDS
;
A
#
# COMPACT_ATOMS: atom_id res chain seq x y z
N HIS A 1 -12.17 5.31 5.79
CA HIS A 1 -12.84 4.00 5.67
C HIS A 1 -14.06 3.95 6.60
N PRO A 2 -15.21 4.48 6.15
CA PRO A 2 -16.44 4.56 6.94
C PRO A 2 -16.99 3.20 7.39
N THR A 3 -16.73 2.12 6.66
CA THR A 3 -17.10 0.75 7.05
C THR A 3 -16.37 0.21 8.29
N ILE A 4 -15.24 0.83 8.69
CA ILE A 4 -14.52 0.50 9.92
C ILE A 4 -15.17 1.19 11.13
N LEU A 5 -15.71 2.39 10.93
CA LEU A 5 -16.37 3.18 11.98
C LEU A 5 -17.85 2.79 12.15
N CYS A 6 -18.52 2.44 11.05
CA CYS A 6 -19.92 2.04 11.01
C CYS A 6 -20.04 0.64 10.38
N PRO A 7 -19.99 -0.44 11.17
CA PRO A 7 -19.97 -1.82 10.67
C PRO A 7 -21.35 -2.33 10.21
N SER A 8 -22.45 -1.65 10.59
CA SER A 8 -23.82 -2.02 10.20
C SER A 8 -24.61 -0.82 9.64
N SER A 9 -25.66 -1.11 8.87
CA SER A 9 -26.58 -0.08 8.34
C SER A 9 -27.27 0.71 9.46
N THR A 10 -27.59 0.08 10.59
CA THR A 10 -28.21 0.74 11.75
C THR A 10 -27.28 1.73 12.42
N VAL A 11 -26.00 1.36 12.63
CA VAL A 11 -24.99 2.27 13.19
C VAL A 11 -24.69 3.42 12.22
N GLY A 12 -24.72 3.14 10.92
CA GLY A 12 -24.66 4.15 9.87
C GLY A 12 -25.81 5.15 9.94
N GLU A 13 -27.04 4.69 10.12
CA GLU A 13 -28.23 5.54 10.27
C GLU A 13 -28.15 6.42 11.53
N GLU A 14 -27.77 5.87 12.68
CA GLU A 14 -27.56 6.62 13.92
C GLU A 14 -26.49 7.70 13.76
N THR A 15 -25.34 7.35 13.18
CA THR A 15 -24.25 8.30 12.93
C THR A 15 -24.70 9.42 11.97
N ALA A 16 -25.47 9.07 10.94
CA ALA A 16 -25.97 10.04 9.98
C ALA A 16 -27.03 10.97 10.61
N LEU A 17 -27.86 10.47 11.53
CA LEU A 17 -28.81 11.29 12.30
C LEU A 17 -28.10 12.27 13.23
N GLU A 18 -27.03 11.83 13.91
CA GLU A 18 -26.21 12.72 14.74
C GLU A 18 -25.55 13.81 13.89
N LEU A 19 -24.97 13.46 12.76
CA LEU A 19 -24.38 14.43 11.83
C LEU A 19 -25.42 15.39 11.24
N LEU A 20 -26.65 14.91 10.97
CA LEU A 20 -27.76 15.75 10.53
C LEU A 20 -28.18 16.74 11.61
N SER A 21 -28.13 16.34 12.88
CA SER A 21 -28.32 17.25 14.01
C SER A 21 -27.22 18.33 14.02
N VAL A 22 -25.96 17.97 13.80
CA VAL A 22 -24.86 18.95 13.71
C VAL A 22 -25.07 19.91 12.53
N PHE A 23 -25.60 19.41 11.41
CA PHE A 23 -25.93 20.22 10.23
C PHE A 23 -27.06 21.24 10.49
N SER A 24 -28.10 20.86 11.25
CA SER A 24 -29.20 21.77 11.58
C SER A 24 -28.80 22.85 12.58
N HIS A 25 -27.88 22.54 13.52
CA HIS A 25 -27.38 23.48 14.51
C HIS A 25 -26.26 24.39 13.99
N THR A 26 -25.70 24.14 12.80
CA THR A 26 -24.58 24.95 12.28
C THR A 26 -25.06 26.33 11.80
N PRO A 27 -24.40 27.43 12.21
CA PRO A 27 -24.81 28.77 11.82
C PRO A 27 -24.73 28.98 10.31
N GLN A 28 -25.61 29.82 9.75
CA GLN A 28 -25.66 30.10 8.29
C GLN A 28 -24.35 30.66 7.72
N LYS A 29 -23.47 31.23 8.56
CA LYS A 29 -22.17 31.79 8.16
C LYS A 29 -21.08 30.74 7.95
N SER A 30 -21.20 29.54 8.51
CA SER A 30 -20.16 28.50 8.45
C SER A 30 -20.35 27.57 7.22
N ILE A 31 -20.28 28.15 6.02
CA ILE A 31 -20.57 27.47 4.75
C ILE A 31 -19.67 26.26 4.52
N ILE A 32 -18.36 26.38 4.76
CA ILE A 32 -17.38 25.30 4.55
C ILE A 32 -17.70 24.09 5.45
N LEU A 33 -18.04 24.33 6.72
CA LEU A 33 -18.42 23.28 7.65
C LEU A 33 -19.71 22.58 7.20
N LYS A 34 -20.69 23.34 6.72
CA LYS A 34 -21.93 22.78 6.16
C LYS A 34 -21.67 21.88 4.97
N CYS A 35 -20.86 22.32 4.00
CA CYS A 35 -20.47 21.51 2.85
C CYS A 35 -19.77 20.21 3.28
N ASN A 36 -18.82 20.29 4.21
CA ASN A 36 -18.09 19.11 4.69
C ASN A 36 -19.00 18.12 5.43
N VAL A 37 -19.93 18.62 6.25
CA VAL A 37 -20.91 17.78 6.96
C VAL A 37 -21.87 17.12 5.97
N MET A 38 -22.33 17.83 4.93
CA MET A 38 -23.17 17.24 3.87
C MET A 38 -22.46 16.10 3.14
N LEU A 39 -21.19 16.28 2.78
CA LEU A 39 -20.38 15.25 2.16
C LEU A 39 -20.16 14.06 3.10
N ALA A 40 -19.93 14.32 4.39
CA ALA A 40 -19.77 13.27 5.39
C ALA A 40 -21.05 12.44 5.56
N ILE A 41 -22.22 13.09 5.69
CA ILE A 41 -23.53 12.43 5.78
C ILE A 41 -23.75 11.55 4.56
N THR A 42 -23.57 12.11 3.36
CA THR A 42 -23.78 11.37 2.10
C THR A 42 -22.84 10.16 1.99
N ASN A 43 -21.56 10.32 2.36
CA ASN A 43 -20.60 9.22 2.37
C ASN A 43 -20.96 8.11 3.36
N VAL A 44 -21.46 8.46 4.55
CA VAL A 44 -21.92 7.47 5.54
C VAL A 44 -23.08 6.68 4.96
N ILE A 45 -24.14 7.34 4.48
CA ILE A 45 -25.34 6.69 3.92
C ILE A 45 -24.98 5.72 2.77
N ILE A 46 -24.07 6.13 1.89
CA ILE A 46 -23.61 5.31 0.75
C ILE A 46 -22.81 4.10 1.26
N CYS A 47 -21.82 4.32 2.13
CA CYS A 47 -20.90 3.26 2.54
C CYS A 47 -21.52 2.22 3.48
N THR A 48 -22.56 2.59 4.24
CA THR A 48 -23.29 1.67 5.12
C THR A 48 -24.50 1.02 4.45
N SER A 49 -24.67 1.22 3.14
CA SER A 49 -25.76 0.67 2.31
C SER A 49 -27.18 1.05 2.77
N CYS A 50 -27.31 2.14 3.54
CA CYS A 50 -28.61 2.62 4.07
C CYS A 50 -29.63 2.98 2.98
N LEU A 51 -29.12 3.32 1.79
CA LEU A 51 -29.91 3.53 0.57
C LEU A 51 -30.56 2.24 0.04
N ALA A 52 -29.85 1.11 0.10
CA ALA A 52 -30.35 -0.17 -0.38
C ALA A 52 -31.43 -0.76 0.54
N THR A 53 -31.38 -0.41 1.83
CA THR A 53 -32.34 -0.86 2.85
C THR A 53 -33.55 0.07 3.00
N HIS A 54 -33.67 1.13 2.20
CA HIS A 54 -34.75 2.14 2.28
C HIS A 54 -34.96 2.67 3.69
N THR A 55 -33.88 3.15 4.32
CA THR A 55 -33.99 3.80 5.63
C THR A 55 -34.71 5.14 5.50
N LYS A 56 -35.54 5.48 6.50
CA LYS A 56 -36.26 6.75 6.55
C LYS A 56 -35.28 7.94 6.55
N MET A 57 -34.12 7.80 7.18
CA MET A 57 -33.08 8.81 7.17
C MET A 57 -32.58 9.12 5.75
N ALA A 58 -32.42 8.11 4.88
CA ALA A 58 -32.01 8.32 3.50
C ALA A 58 -33.08 9.05 2.67
N GLU A 59 -34.37 8.79 2.92
CA GLU A 59 -35.49 9.54 2.35
C GLU A 59 -35.47 11.01 2.79
N ASP A 60 -35.41 11.25 4.11
CA ASP A 60 -35.39 12.60 4.69
C ASP A 60 -34.16 13.40 4.20
N TRP A 61 -33.00 12.74 4.03
CA TRP A 61 -31.79 13.36 3.50
C TRP A 61 -31.91 13.73 2.02
N LEU A 62 -32.47 12.84 1.18
CA LEU A 62 -32.71 13.13 -0.23
C LEU A 62 -33.69 14.28 -0.43
N ASP A 63 -34.76 14.31 0.36
CA ASP A 63 -35.73 15.40 0.34
C ASP A 63 -35.06 16.72 0.74
N LEU A 64 -34.21 16.71 1.77
CA LEU A 64 -33.45 17.90 2.19
C LEU A 64 -32.47 18.38 1.10
N LEU A 65 -31.73 17.47 0.46
CA LEU A 65 -30.84 17.79 -0.66
C LEU A 65 -31.63 18.40 -1.83
N PHE A 66 -32.77 17.81 -2.19
CA PHE A 66 -33.61 18.30 -3.28
C PHE A 66 -34.24 19.66 -2.95
N GLN A 67 -34.71 19.87 -1.72
CA GLN A 67 -35.19 21.17 -1.24
C GLN A 67 -34.10 22.25 -1.31
N THR A 68 -32.86 21.89 -1.00
CA THR A 68 -31.72 22.81 -1.07
C THR A 68 -31.43 23.26 -2.51
N ILE A 69 -31.64 22.36 -3.48
CA ILE A 69 -31.41 22.60 -4.90
C ILE A 69 -32.59 23.35 -5.56
N GLN A 70 -33.80 23.25 -5.00
CA GLN A 70 -34.98 23.99 -5.51
C GLN A 70 -34.92 25.51 -5.33
N ASP A 71 -34.02 26.04 -4.48
CA ASP A 71 -33.78 27.49 -4.36
C ASP A 71 -32.97 28.00 -5.56
N THR A 72 -33.58 28.08 -6.74
CA THR A 72 -32.93 28.55 -7.98
C THR A 72 -32.64 30.06 -7.90
N ASN A 73 -31.59 30.51 -8.59
CA ASN A 73 -31.21 31.93 -8.71
C ASN A 73 -31.05 32.71 -7.38
N ASP A 74 -30.68 32.04 -6.29
CA ASP A 74 -30.39 32.66 -4.98
C ASP A 74 -31.58 33.40 -4.33
N TYR A 75 -32.84 33.06 -4.67
CA TYR A 75 -34.02 33.80 -4.20
C TYR A 75 -34.18 33.81 -2.67
N ARG A 76 -33.85 32.72 -1.96
CA ARG A 76 -34.02 32.67 -0.48
C ARG A 76 -32.74 32.95 0.29
N CYS A 77 -31.58 32.58 -0.24
CA CYS A 77 -30.37 32.44 0.56
C CYS A 77 -29.16 33.27 0.10
N GLY A 78 -29.27 34.00 -1.00
CA GLY A 78 -28.23 34.89 -1.51
C GLY A 78 -26.96 34.19 -2.05
N VAL A 79 -26.13 34.94 -2.76
CA VAL A 79 -24.90 34.47 -3.44
C VAL A 79 -23.94 33.69 -2.52
N SER A 80 -23.93 33.99 -1.21
CA SER A 80 -23.06 33.33 -0.24
C SER A 80 -23.35 31.82 -0.06
N GLN A 81 -24.55 31.34 -0.39
CA GLN A 81 -24.91 29.93 -0.21
C GLN A 81 -24.77 29.08 -1.49
N GLN A 82 -24.26 29.66 -2.58
CA GLN A 82 -23.96 28.91 -3.81
C GLN A 82 -23.10 27.65 -3.59
N PRO A 83 -22.06 27.64 -2.72
CA PRO A 83 -21.29 26.43 -2.45
C PRO A 83 -22.11 25.30 -1.82
N VAL A 84 -23.10 25.63 -0.98
CA VAL A 84 -23.96 24.63 -0.33
C VAL A 84 -24.85 23.96 -1.38
N ARG A 85 -25.41 24.74 -2.32
CA ARG A 85 -26.19 24.21 -3.45
C ARG A 85 -25.32 23.37 -4.40
N ALA A 86 -24.11 23.82 -4.71
CA ALA A 86 -23.16 23.03 -5.49
C ALA A 86 -22.85 21.68 -4.83
N THR A 87 -22.53 21.70 -3.53
CA THR A 87 -22.28 20.48 -2.74
C THR A 87 -23.52 19.59 -2.68
N ALA A 88 -24.73 20.15 -2.60
CA ALA A 88 -25.96 19.36 -2.67
C ALA A 88 -26.09 18.63 -4.01
N CYS A 89 -25.82 19.31 -5.13
CA CYS A 89 -25.80 18.70 -6.46
C CYS A 89 -24.75 17.58 -6.55
N ASP A 90 -23.55 17.79 -6.01
CA ASP A 90 -22.51 16.76 -5.98
C ASP A 90 -22.88 15.57 -5.09
N CYS A 91 -23.54 15.80 -3.95
CA CYS A 91 -24.08 14.73 -3.10
C CYS A 91 -25.12 13.90 -3.86
N LEU A 92 -26.08 14.54 -4.54
CA LEU A 92 -27.06 13.83 -5.36
C LEU A 92 -26.41 13.07 -6.52
N ARG A 93 -25.39 13.65 -7.16
CA ARG A 93 -24.62 12.96 -8.21
C ARG A 93 -23.96 11.69 -7.67
N GLU A 94 -23.31 11.77 -6.52
CA GLU A 94 -22.66 10.62 -5.90
C GLU A 94 -23.68 9.53 -5.53
N MET A 95 -24.83 9.93 -4.97
CA MET A 95 -25.93 9.01 -4.64
C MET A 95 -26.50 8.32 -5.89
N GLU A 96 -26.67 9.05 -6.99
CA GLU A 96 -27.11 8.53 -8.29
C GLU A 96 -26.05 7.63 -8.94
N THR A 97 -24.75 7.91 -8.77
CA THR A 97 -23.68 7.00 -9.26
C THR A 97 -23.63 5.68 -8.48
N CYS A 98 -23.91 5.72 -7.18
CA CYS A 98 -23.91 4.53 -6.34
C CYS A 98 -25.20 3.71 -6.48
N ASN A 99 -26.34 4.37 -6.66
CA ASN A 99 -27.65 3.75 -6.90
C ASN A 99 -28.27 4.30 -8.19
N PRO A 100 -27.90 3.73 -9.35
CA PRO A 100 -28.35 4.22 -10.64
C PRO A 100 -29.87 4.08 -10.77
N GLY A 101 -30.53 5.16 -11.19
CA GLY A 101 -31.98 5.23 -11.38
C GLY A 101 -32.74 5.99 -10.31
N LEU A 102 -32.11 6.39 -9.20
CA LEU A 102 -32.76 7.06 -8.07
C LEU A 102 -33.52 8.32 -8.49
N LEU A 103 -32.92 9.12 -9.37
CA LEU A 103 -33.45 10.39 -9.88
C LEU A 103 -34.33 10.25 -11.13
N SER A 104 -34.57 9.03 -11.62
CA SER A 104 -35.34 8.79 -12.86
C SER A 104 -36.77 9.36 -12.82
N GLN A 105 -37.38 9.45 -11.64
CA GLN A 105 -38.73 9.99 -11.44
C GLN A 105 -38.77 11.51 -11.20
N LYS A 106 -37.61 12.19 -11.21
CA LYS A 106 -37.47 13.65 -11.02
C LYS A 106 -36.83 14.36 -12.22
N LEU A 107 -36.76 13.70 -13.38
CA LEU A 107 -36.04 14.23 -14.54
C LEU A 107 -36.65 15.53 -15.09
N GLU A 108 -37.98 15.65 -15.13
CA GLU A 108 -38.61 16.89 -15.61
C GLU A 108 -38.39 18.05 -14.62
N ALA A 109 -38.48 17.79 -13.31
CA ALA A 109 -38.15 18.78 -12.29
C ALA A 109 -36.69 19.24 -12.39
N LEU A 110 -35.73 18.32 -12.57
CA LEU A 110 -34.31 18.66 -12.77
C LEU A 110 -34.08 19.44 -14.07
N TYR A 111 -34.80 19.10 -15.14
CA TYR A 111 -34.75 19.83 -16.41
C TYR A 111 -35.23 21.27 -16.26
N LEU A 112 -36.33 21.50 -15.54
CA LEU A 112 -36.84 22.84 -15.23
C LEU A 112 -35.86 23.64 -14.37
N LEU A 113 -35.27 23.02 -13.35
CA LEU A 113 -34.25 23.66 -12.50
C LEU A 113 -33.01 24.07 -13.32
N LYS A 114 -32.57 23.20 -14.24
CA LYS A 114 -31.48 23.50 -15.20
C LYS A 114 -31.81 24.72 -16.07
N GLN A 115 -33.04 24.80 -16.59
CA GLN A 115 -33.48 25.92 -17.44
C GLN A 115 -33.63 27.24 -16.67
N GLN A 116 -34.04 27.18 -15.40
CA GLN A 116 -34.23 28.35 -14.58
C GLN A 116 -32.92 28.92 -14.05
N GLU A 117 -31.90 28.08 -13.80
CA GLU A 117 -30.65 28.52 -13.21
C GLU A 117 -29.79 29.32 -14.20
N THR A 118 -29.55 30.58 -13.88
CA THR A 118 -28.72 31.51 -14.67
C THR A 118 -27.33 31.74 -14.09
N SER A 119 -27.05 31.17 -12.92
CA SER A 119 -25.77 31.32 -12.21
C SER A 119 -24.70 30.35 -12.69
N VAL A 120 -23.47 30.46 -12.15
CA VAL A 120 -22.36 29.52 -12.40
C VAL A 120 -22.74 28.07 -12.01
N LEU A 121 -23.73 27.88 -11.15
CA LEU A 121 -24.21 26.57 -10.76
C LEU A 121 -24.90 25.82 -11.90
N HIS A 122 -25.29 26.48 -13.00
CA HIS A 122 -25.87 25.85 -14.18
C HIS A 122 -25.09 24.60 -14.61
N GLN A 123 -23.74 24.63 -14.55
CA GLN A 123 -22.89 23.47 -14.82
C GLN A 123 -23.21 22.26 -13.91
N SER A 124 -23.43 22.49 -12.62
CA SER A 124 -23.74 21.43 -11.64
C SER A 124 -25.12 20.80 -11.91
N TYR A 125 -26.12 21.63 -12.26
CA TYR A 125 -27.45 21.16 -12.66
C TYR A 125 -27.41 20.38 -13.98
N CYS A 126 -26.66 20.85 -14.97
CA CYS A 126 -26.45 20.14 -16.23
C CYS A 126 -25.84 18.76 -16.01
N MET A 127 -24.78 18.66 -15.21
CA MET A 127 -24.14 17.38 -14.90
C MET A 127 -25.06 16.43 -14.13
N LEU A 128 -25.84 16.94 -13.16
CA LEU A 128 -26.82 16.15 -12.40
C LEU A 128 -27.93 15.61 -13.31
N TYR A 129 -28.50 16.47 -14.15
CA TYR A 129 -29.54 16.10 -15.10
C TYR A 129 -29.05 15.05 -16.10
N THR A 130 -27.88 15.26 -16.71
CA THR A 130 -27.32 14.32 -17.68
C THR A 130 -27.00 12.96 -17.07
N LEU A 131 -26.49 12.91 -15.83
CA LEU A 131 -26.26 11.66 -15.13
C LEU A 131 -27.57 10.89 -14.86
N GLY A 132 -28.59 11.57 -14.34
CA GLY A 132 -29.90 10.97 -14.10
C GLY A 132 -30.55 10.48 -15.40
N LEU A 133 -30.48 11.27 -16.47
CA LEU A 133 -30.97 10.90 -17.79
C LEU A 133 -30.26 9.64 -18.32
N LYS A 134 -28.92 9.60 -18.22
CA LYS A 134 -28.12 8.46 -18.65
C LYS A 134 -28.50 7.18 -17.93
N ASN A 135 -28.60 7.23 -16.60
CA ASN A 135 -28.94 6.06 -15.81
C ASN A 135 -30.38 5.60 -16.04
N ALA A 136 -31.33 6.53 -16.19
CA ALA A 136 -32.72 6.21 -16.53
C ALA A 136 -32.82 5.48 -17.88
N ILE A 137 -32.11 5.98 -18.90
CA ILE A 137 -32.04 5.33 -20.23
C ILE A 137 -31.37 3.96 -20.13
N ARG A 138 -30.30 3.83 -19.34
CA ARG A 138 -29.62 2.54 -19.13
C ARG A 138 -30.51 1.49 -18.47
N ILE A 139 -31.36 1.90 -17.53
CA ILE A 139 -32.34 1.00 -16.90
C ILE A 139 -33.37 0.53 -17.92
N LEU A 140 -33.87 1.44 -18.76
CA LEU A 140 -34.79 1.11 -19.84
C LEU A 140 -34.16 0.19 -20.89
N ALA A 141 -32.90 0.43 -21.27
CA ALA A 141 -32.17 -0.39 -22.23
C ALA A 141 -31.96 -1.84 -21.74
N ASN A 142 -31.98 -2.07 -20.42
CA ASN A 142 -31.88 -3.41 -19.83
C ASN A 142 -33.24 -4.14 -19.73
N GLN A 143 -34.36 -3.44 -19.96
CA GLN A 143 -35.70 -4.04 -19.96
C GLN A 143 -36.04 -4.60 -21.35
N LYS A 144 -36.60 -5.82 -21.39
CA LYS A 144 -36.84 -6.54 -22.65
C LYS A 144 -38.05 -6.05 -23.45
N ASP A 145 -39.04 -5.43 -22.78
CA ASP A 145 -40.28 -4.95 -23.39
C ASP A 145 -40.58 -3.51 -22.90
N VAL A 146 -40.05 -2.49 -23.58
CA VAL A 146 -40.30 -1.07 -23.25
C VAL A 146 -41.34 -0.49 -24.20
N THR A 147 -42.41 0.08 -23.64
CA THR A 147 -43.43 0.80 -24.42
C THR A 147 -43.10 2.30 -24.57
N ASP A 148 -43.61 2.92 -25.64
CA ASP A 148 -43.48 4.38 -25.85
C ASP A 148 -44.04 5.22 -24.68
N LEU A 149 -45.07 4.70 -24.01
CA LEU A 149 -45.69 5.34 -22.86
C LEU A 149 -44.78 5.30 -21.63
N GLU A 150 -44.09 4.19 -21.38
CA GLU A 150 -43.11 4.06 -20.29
C GLU A 150 -41.92 4.99 -20.52
N PHE A 151 -41.41 5.04 -21.75
CA PHE A 151 -40.33 5.96 -22.13
C PHE A 151 -40.70 7.43 -21.90
N LYS A 152 -41.90 7.85 -22.34
CA LYS A 152 -42.40 9.21 -22.09
C LYS A 152 -42.68 9.49 -20.61
N SER A 153 -43.16 8.49 -19.86
CA SER A 153 -43.44 8.64 -18.43
C SER A 153 -42.19 8.88 -17.60
N ILE A 154 -41.04 8.34 -18.02
CA ILE A 154 -39.76 8.56 -17.35
C ILE A 154 -39.19 9.94 -17.68
N LEU A 155 -39.31 10.38 -18.93
CA LEU A 155 -38.90 11.74 -19.33
C LEU A 155 -39.76 12.83 -18.66
N GLY A 156 -41.06 12.58 -18.47
CA GLY A 156 -42.02 13.45 -17.76
C GLY A 156 -42.21 13.13 -16.27
N GLY A 157 -41.28 12.39 -15.66
CA GLY A 157 -41.36 12.03 -14.25
C GLY A 157 -41.14 13.24 -13.34
N ASN A 158 -42.10 13.52 -12.45
CA ASN A 158 -42.02 14.58 -11.43
C ASN A 158 -42.22 14.10 -9.97
N GLU A 159 -42.64 12.86 -9.75
CA GLU A 159 -43.12 12.38 -8.44
C GLU A 159 -42.20 11.34 -7.82
N GLY A 160 -41.76 11.59 -6.58
CA GLY A 160 -40.99 10.63 -5.76
C GLY A 160 -39.54 10.36 -6.22
N PHE A 161 -38.88 9.43 -5.51
CA PHE A 161 -37.58 8.87 -5.88
C PHE A 161 -37.73 7.39 -6.21
N ALA A 162 -37.00 6.92 -7.22
CA ALA A 162 -37.05 5.52 -7.64
C ALA A 162 -36.12 4.68 -6.79
N TRP A 163 -36.70 4.07 -5.75
CA TRP A 163 -36.00 3.24 -4.77
C TRP A 163 -35.66 1.82 -5.26
N LYS A 164 -36.25 1.35 -6.36
CA LYS A 164 -36.00 -0.03 -6.85
C LYS A 164 -34.56 -0.18 -7.35
N THR A 165 -33.73 -0.82 -6.53
CA THR A 165 -32.36 -1.22 -6.84
C THR A 165 -32.34 -2.37 -7.84
N ASN A 166 -32.02 -2.09 -9.10
CA ASN A 166 -31.53 -3.16 -9.98
C ASN A 166 -30.12 -3.54 -9.47
N GLN A 167 -30.01 -4.71 -8.85
CA GLN A 167 -28.80 -5.27 -8.22
C GLN A 167 -27.60 -5.49 -9.15
N LEU A 168 -27.67 -5.06 -10.42
CA LEU A 168 -26.49 -4.96 -11.25
C LEU A 168 -25.84 -3.63 -10.95
N GLY A 169 -24.72 -3.64 -10.22
CA GLY A 169 -23.83 -2.49 -10.14
C GLY A 169 -23.49 -2.05 -11.56
N LEU A 170 -24.17 -0.99 -12.04
CA LEU A 170 -23.97 -0.45 -13.37
C LEU A 170 -22.65 0.34 -13.33
N THR A 171 -21.53 -0.38 -13.34
CA THR A 171 -20.21 0.23 -13.54
C THR A 171 -20.26 1.12 -14.78
N SER A 172 -19.51 2.24 -14.78
CA SER A 172 -19.29 3.03 -16.00
C SER A 172 -19.01 2.06 -17.14
N LEU A 173 -19.83 2.09 -18.21
CA LEU A 173 -19.62 1.17 -19.32
C LEU A 173 -18.23 1.47 -19.89
N PRO A 174 -17.27 0.53 -19.85
CA PRO A 174 -16.16 0.62 -20.76
C PRO A 174 -16.77 0.34 -22.12
N ILE A 175 -17.09 1.40 -22.88
CA ILE A 175 -17.51 1.26 -24.28
C ILE A 175 -16.26 0.89 -25.07
N ASN A 176 -15.80 -0.36 -24.91
CA ASN A 176 -14.83 -0.99 -25.80
C ASN A 176 -15.63 -1.85 -26.78
N MET A 177 -15.17 -2.00 -28.02
CA MET A 177 -15.82 -2.79 -29.09
C MET A 177 -16.18 -4.24 -28.71
N MET A 178 -15.70 -4.77 -27.57
CA MET A 178 -15.98 -6.12 -27.08
C MET A 178 -17.15 -6.21 -26.07
N VAL A 179 -17.71 -5.09 -25.61
CA VAL A 179 -18.84 -5.09 -24.65
C VAL A 179 -20.14 -4.79 -25.39
N GLN A 180 -21.10 -5.73 -25.35
CA GLN A 180 -22.44 -5.48 -25.88
C GLN A 180 -23.11 -4.38 -25.05
N VAL A 181 -23.27 -3.20 -25.66
CA VAL A 181 -24.02 -2.10 -25.08
C VAL A 181 -25.50 -2.49 -25.05
N PRO A 182 -26.23 -2.33 -23.93
CA PRO A 182 -27.67 -2.57 -23.91
C PRO A 182 -28.35 -1.55 -24.83
N HIS A 183 -29.20 -2.04 -25.74
CA HIS A 183 -29.89 -1.22 -26.73
C HIS A 183 -31.38 -1.15 -26.44
N LEU A 184 -31.97 0.04 -26.56
CA LEU A 184 -33.43 0.18 -26.58
C LEU A 184 -34.03 -0.42 -27.86
N PRO A 185 -35.28 -0.92 -27.81
CA PRO A 185 -35.92 -1.51 -28.99
C PRO A 185 -36.05 -0.49 -30.14
N PRO A 186 -35.73 -0.90 -31.40
CA PRO A 186 -35.78 -0.02 -32.56
C PRO A 186 -37.25 0.22 -32.96
N GLY A 187 -37.82 1.35 -32.52
CA GLY A 187 -39.21 1.71 -32.81
C GLY A 187 -39.76 2.90 -32.03
N LEU A 188 -39.06 3.36 -30.99
CA LEU A 188 -39.54 4.43 -30.10
C LEU A 188 -39.47 5.84 -30.72
N ASP A 189 -40.46 6.69 -30.39
CA ASP A 189 -40.48 8.11 -30.78
C ASP A 189 -39.48 8.94 -29.94
N CYS A 190 -38.24 9.04 -30.42
CA CYS A 190 -37.14 9.70 -29.72
C CYS A 190 -37.07 11.24 -29.94
N LYS A 191 -38.15 11.90 -30.41
CA LYS A 191 -38.13 13.34 -30.74
C LYS A 191 -37.82 14.24 -29.56
N GLU A 192 -38.46 13.99 -28.41
CA GLU A 192 -38.24 14.76 -27.18
C GLU A 192 -36.81 14.59 -26.68
N LEU A 193 -36.32 13.35 -26.63
CA LEU A 193 -34.93 13.05 -26.26
C LEU A 193 -33.94 13.74 -27.23
N LYS A 194 -34.19 13.69 -28.54
CA LYS A 194 -33.35 14.38 -29.54
C LYS A 194 -33.30 15.89 -29.28
N SER A 195 -34.43 16.51 -28.95
CA SER A 195 -34.50 17.94 -28.59
C SER A 195 -33.69 18.25 -27.34
N ILE A 196 -33.82 17.43 -26.30
CA ILE A 196 -33.05 17.55 -25.05
C ILE A 196 -31.55 17.42 -25.32
N MET A 197 -31.14 16.40 -26.10
CA MET A 197 -29.73 16.19 -26.44
C MET A 197 -29.17 17.36 -27.26
N SER A 198 -29.91 17.89 -28.23
CA SER A 198 -29.50 19.08 -28.97
C SER A 198 -29.33 20.30 -28.06
N SER A 199 -30.26 20.53 -27.12
CA SER A 199 -30.14 21.61 -26.11
C SER A 199 -28.91 21.42 -25.23
N LEU A 200 -28.63 20.21 -24.72
CA LEU A 200 -27.45 19.94 -23.90
C LEU A 200 -26.13 20.11 -24.67
N LEU A 201 -26.10 19.68 -25.93
CA LEU A 201 -24.94 19.89 -26.80
C LEU A 201 -24.73 21.38 -27.09
N GLU A 202 -25.81 22.13 -27.32
CA GLU A 202 -25.74 23.59 -27.44
C GLU A 202 -25.24 24.22 -26.14
N GLU A 203 -25.74 23.86 -24.96
CA GLU A 203 -25.30 24.42 -23.68
C GLU A 203 -23.86 24.02 -23.28
N SER A 204 -23.30 22.98 -23.90
CA SER A 204 -21.99 22.42 -23.54
C SER A 204 -20.82 23.43 -23.59
N TYR A 205 -20.91 24.49 -24.40
CA TYR A 205 -19.86 25.53 -24.50
C TYR A 205 -19.83 26.48 -23.30
N LEU A 206 -20.90 26.53 -22.49
CA LEU A 206 -20.96 27.35 -21.29
C LEU A 206 -20.23 26.70 -20.11
N LEU A 207 -19.85 25.43 -20.25
CA LEU A 207 -19.27 24.62 -19.20
C LEU A 207 -17.74 24.71 -19.20
N THR A 208 -17.11 24.42 -18.05
CA THR A 208 -15.65 24.23 -18.01
C THR A 208 -15.22 23.03 -18.87
N PRO A 209 -13.98 23.00 -19.41
CA PRO A 209 -13.51 21.89 -20.25
C PRO A 209 -13.66 20.50 -19.62
N ILE A 210 -13.45 20.40 -18.30
CA ILE A 210 -13.60 19.15 -17.55
C ILE A 210 -15.05 18.70 -17.53
N SER A 211 -15.98 19.58 -17.16
CA SER A 211 -17.41 19.26 -17.17
C SER A 211 -17.94 19.01 -18.58
N GLN A 212 -17.47 19.76 -19.58
CA GLN A 212 -17.84 19.53 -20.97
C GLN A 212 -17.37 18.14 -21.42
N SER A 213 -16.15 17.72 -21.08
CA SER A 213 -15.67 16.36 -21.38
C SER A 213 -16.49 15.27 -20.71
N ALA A 214 -16.90 15.48 -19.44
CA ALA A 214 -17.74 14.55 -18.70
C ALA A 214 -19.15 14.47 -19.28
N LEU A 215 -19.75 15.62 -19.62
CA LEU A 215 -21.03 15.71 -20.31
C LEU A 215 -20.96 14.95 -21.64
N LEU A 216 -19.97 15.23 -22.49
CA LEU A 216 -19.81 14.56 -23.78
C LEU A 216 -19.72 13.04 -23.62
N ARG A 217 -18.93 12.54 -22.65
CA ARG A 217 -18.85 11.11 -22.35
C ARG A 217 -20.20 10.52 -21.98
N ASP A 218 -20.96 11.18 -21.10
CA ASP A 218 -22.28 10.71 -20.67
C ASP A 218 -23.30 10.73 -21.83
N LEU A 219 -23.26 11.74 -22.70
CA LEU A 219 -24.11 11.82 -23.89
C LEU A 219 -23.74 10.76 -24.94
N VAL A 220 -22.46 10.41 -25.08
CA VAL A 220 -21.99 9.32 -25.95
C VAL A 220 -22.58 7.98 -25.51
N GLU A 221 -22.55 7.69 -24.21
CA GLU A 221 -23.21 6.50 -23.64
C GLU A 221 -24.71 6.47 -23.98
N VAL A 222 -25.41 7.60 -23.85
CA VAL A 222 -26.84 7.70 -24.17
C VAL A 222 -27.12 7.41 -25.65
N VAL A 223 -26.34 8.01 -26.56
CA VAL A 223 -26.52 7.79 -28.01
C VAL A 223 -26.17 6.35 -28.40
N ALA A 224 -25.17 5.73 -27.76
CA ALA A 224 -24.84 4.33 -28.00
C ALA A 224 -25.97 3.36 -27.56
N MET A 225 -26.71 3.68 -26.49
CA MET A 225 -27.84 2.88 -26.03
C MET A 225 -29.11 3.05 -26.88
N VAL A 226 -29.30 4.22 -27.51
CA VAL A 226 -30.53 4.57 -28.23
C VAL A 226 -30.30 4.48 -29.75
N PRO A 227 -30.66 3.38 -30.42
CA PRO A 227 -30.44 3.22 -31.87
C PRO A 227 -31.24 4.23 -32.72
N GLY A 228 -32.30 4.85 -32.16
CA GLY A 228 -33.08 5.90 -32.82
C GLY A 228 -32.36 7.25 -32.95
N LEU A 229 -31.22 7.46 -32.28
CA LEU A 229 -30.44 8.69 -32.35
C LEU A 229 -29.22 8.49 -33.26
N SER A 230 -29.07 9.37 -34.26
CA SER A 230 -27.89 9.33 -35.11
C SER A 230 -26.69 10.00 -34.41
N PRO A 231 -25.50 9.38 -34.41
CA PRO A 231 -24.26 10.00 -33.91
C PRO A 231 -23.90 11.33 -34.59
N THR A 232 -24.46 11.61 -35.78
CA THR A 232 -24.28 12.87 -36.51
C THR A 232 -24.66 14.12 -35.72
N LEU A 233 -25.43 13.99 -34.63
CA LEU A 233 -25.72 15.08 -33.68
C LEU A 233 -24.45 15.73 -33.12
N PHE A 234 -23.36 14.96 -32.96
CA PHE A 234 -22.10 15.47 -32.45
C PHE A 234 -21.28 16.24 -33.50
N LYS A 235 -21.61 16.16 -34.79
CA LYS A 235 -20.79 16.72 -35.88
C LYS A 235 -20.62 18.25 -35.77
N SER A 236 -21.64 18.96 -35.29
CA SER A 236 -21.57 20.41 -35.06
C SER A 236 -20.58 20.78 -33.93
N GLN A 237 -20.49 19.94 -32.90
CA GLN A 237 -19.55 20.11 -31.80
C GLN A 237 -18.14 19.63 -32.17
N LEU A 238 -18.03 18.59 -32.99
CA LEU A 238 -16.76 18.04 -33.46
C LEU A 238 -15.89 19.11 -34.14
N LEU A 239 -16.49 19.95 -35.00
CA LEU A 239 -15.80 21.07 -35.64
C LEU A 239 -15.16 22.05 -34.64
N ARG A 240 -15.77 22.21 -33.46
CA ARG A 240 -15.25 23.08 -32.40
C ARG A 240 -14.17 22.37 -31.58
N LEU A 241 -14.40 21.11 -31.24
CA LEU A 241 -13.46 20.27 -30.49
C LEU A 241 -12.15 20.04 -31.26
N PHE A 242 -12.23 19.99 -32.59
CA PHE A 242 -11.06 20.00 -33.46
C PHE A 242 -10.18 21.25 -33.32
N GLY A 243 -10.68 22.33 -32.71
CA GLY A 243 -9.92 23.55 -32.41
C GLY A 243 -9.27 23.59 -31.02
N THR A 244 -9.63 22.70 -30.08
CA THR A 244 -9.28 22.86 -28.65
C THR A 244 -7.90 22.32 -28.27
N ALA A 245 -7.13 23.09 -27.51
CA ALA A 245 -5.82 22.65 -26.99
C ALA A 245 -5.92 21.90 -25.64
N ASP A 246 -7.11 21.86 -25.02
CA ASP A 246 -7.31 21.18 -23.74
C ASP A 246 -7.29 19.66 -23.88
N VAL A 247 -6.50 19.01 -23.01
CA VAL A 247 -6.32 17.54 -22.98
C VAL A 247 -7.64 16.80 -22.74
N SER A 248 -8.47 17.26 -21.80
CA SER A 248 -9.74 16.60 -21.46
C SER A 248 -10.73 16.56 -22.62
N LEU A 249 -10.79 17.63 -23.41
CA LEU A 249 -11.67 17.72 -24.59
C LEU A 249 -11.13 16.90 -25.77
N MET A 250 -9.80 16.87 -25.94
CA MET A 250 -9.17 15.98 -26.91
C MET A 250 -9.46 14.52 -26.58
N HIS A 251 -9.31 14.12 -25.31
CA HIS A 251 -9.62 12.77 -24.86
C HIS A 251 -11.09 12.39 -25.09
N ALA A 252 -12.04 13.31 -24.83
CA ALA A 252 -13.45 13.10 -25.15
C ALA A 252 -13.69 12.89 -26.65
N THR A 253 -12.90 13.55 -27.51
CA THR A 253 -12.97 13.39 -28.97
C THR A 253 -12.43 12.03 -29.42
N LEU A 254 -11.35 11.55 -28.81
CA LEU A 254 -10.83 10.20 -29.04
C LEU A 254 -11.80 9.13 -28.53
N PHE A 255 -12.44 9.36 -27.39
CA PHE A 255 -13.50 8.48 -26.90
C PHE A 255 -14.68 8.41 -27.88
N MET A 256 -15.15 9.55 -28.41
CA MET A 256 -16.17 9.57 -29.47
C MET A 256 -15.75 8.80 -30.72
N LYS A 257 -14.45 8.83 -31.05
CA LYS A 257 -13.91 8.06 -32.17
C LYS A 257 -13.95 6.56 -31.91
N GLU A 258 -13.54 6.13 -30.72
CA GLU A 258 -13.60 4.73 -30.30
C GLU A 258 -15.03 4.18 -30.33
N THR A 259 -16.02 4.97 -29.89
CA THR A 259 -17.41 4.51 -29.80
C THR A 259 -18.16 4.51 -31.14
N PHE A 260 -17.94 5.51 -32.00
CA PHE A 260 -18.77 5.74 -33.19
C PHE A 260 -18.03 5.58 -34.52
N THR A 261 -16.70 5.49 -34.52
CA THR A 261 -15.87 5.17 -35.70
C THR A 261 -16.39 5.78 -37.03
N ASP A 262 -16.80 4.96 -37.99
CA ASP A 262 -17.26 5.35 -39.33
C ASP A 262 -18.61 6.08 -39.34
N SER A 263 -19.39 5.99 -38.26
CA SER A 263 -20.72 6.63 -38.19
C SER A 263 -20.64 8.13 -37.87
N LEU A 264 -19.52 8.59 -37.30
CA LEU A 264 -19.29 9.99 -36.94
C LEU A 264 -18.08 10.60 -37.67
N PHE A 265 -16.97 9.87 -37.80
CA PHE A 265 -15.74 10.38 -38.38
C PHE A 265 -15.57 9.93 -39.82
N THR A 266 -15.16 10.87 -40.69
CA THR A 266 -14.67 10.53 -42.03
C THR A 266 -13.16 10.31 -42.01
N GLY A 267 -12.59 9.62 -43.00
CA GLY A 267 -11.13 9.44 -43.09
C GLY A 267 -10.35 10.77 -43.17
N GLU A 268 -10.97 11.85 -43.67
CA GLU A 268 -10.38 13.19 -43.63
C GLU A 268 -10.33 13.76 -42.20
N ASP A 269 -11.39 13.54 -41.42
CA ASP A 269 -11.47 13.93 -40.01
C ASP A 269 -10.45 13.16 -39.15
N GLU A 270 -10.28 11.86 -39.42
CA GLU A 270 -9.27 11.01 -38.76
C GLU A 270 -7.84 11.50 -39.05
N ASN A 271 -7.53 11.79 -40.31
CA ASN A 271 -6.23 12.33 -40.70
C ASN A 271 -5.99 13.72 -40.08
N PHE A 272 -7.01 14.58 -40.03
CA PHE A 272 -6.92 15.87 -39.36
C PHE A 272 -6.65 15.72 -37.85
N LEU A 273 -7.33 14.80 -37.18
CA LEU A 273 -7.14 14.50 -35.76
C LEU A 273 -5.72 14.00 -35.48
N LEU A 274 -5.21 13.08 -36.30
CA LEU A 274 -3.83 12.57 -36.21
C LEU A 274 -2.80 13.67 -36.44
N LYS A 275 -2.96 14.51 -37.48
CA LYS A 275 -2.09 15.68 -37.72
C LYS A 275 -2.05 16.60 -36.50
N ARG A 276 -3.19 16.79 -35.84
CA ARG A 276 -3.29 17.63 -34.65
C ARG A 276 -2.57 16.99 -33.46
N LEU A 277 -2.79 15.71 -33.18
CA LEU A 277 -2.12 14.99 -32.10
C LEU A 277 -0.59 15.05 -32.24
N VAL A 278 -0.10 14.82 -33.46
CA VAL A 278 1.32 14.92 -33.80
C VAL A 278 1.85 16.34 -33.57
N GLY A 279 1.13 17.37 -34.05
CA GLY A 279 1.50 18.77 -33.82
C GLY A 279 1.52 19.14 -32.32
N THR A 280 0.57 18.66 -31.54
CA THR A 280 0.52 18.90 -30.08
C THR A 280 1.62 18.15 -29.35
N ALA A 281 1.98 16.93 -29.74
CA ALA A 281 3.07 16.17 -29.13
C ALA A 281 4.45 16.86 -29.30
N GLN A 282 4.59 17.75 -30.30
CA GLN A 282 5.80 18.56 -30.49
C GLN A 282 5.78 19.90 -29.73
N HIS A 283 4.62 20.38 -29.31
CA HIS A 283 4.46 21.77 -28.88
C HIS A 283 5.36 22.13 -27.68
N PRO A 284 6.24 23.15 -27.79
CA PRO A 284 7.28 23.40 -26.80
C PRO A 284 6.73 23.82 -25.44
N LEU A 285 5.59 24.53 -25.41
CA LEU A 285 4.99 25.06 -24.17
C LEU A 285 4.23 24.00 -23.35
N LEU A 286 3.96 22.82 -23.90
CA LEU A 286 3.26 21.77 -23.18
C LEU A 286 4.17 21.02 -22.21
N ARG A 287 3.58 20.53 -21.12
CA ARG A 287 4.32 19.77 -20.09
C ARG A 287 4.67 18.38 -20.60
N ILE A 288 5.66 17.75 -19.97
CA ILE A 288 6.11 16.39 -20.32
C ILE A 288 4.96 15.36 -20.25
N PRO A 289 4.11 15.32 -19.19
CA PRO A 289 3.01 14.35 -19.13
C PRO A 289 1.99 14.52 -20.26
N GLU A 290 1.72 15.76 -20.67
CA GLU A 290 0.78 16.06 -21.75
C GLU A 290 1.35 15.60 -23.09
N LYS A 291 2.65 15.82 -23.34
CA LYS A 291 3.36 15.32 -24.52
C LYS A 291 3.34 13.80 -24.59
N LEU A 292 3.61 13.12 -23.49
CA LEU A 292 3.58 11.65 -23.41
C LEU A 292 2.16 11.12 -23.66
N PHE A 293 1.15 11.75 -23.05
CA PHE A 293 -0.26 11.40 -23.30
C PHE A 293 -0.60 11.48 -24.80
N TYR A 294 -0.23 12.56 -25.49
CA TYR A 294 -0.48 12.66 -26.93
C TYR A 294 0.27 11.60 -27.75
N MET A 295 1.47 11.20 -27.34
CA MET A 295 2.21 10.13 -28.00
C MET A 295 1.56 8.75 -27.79
N GLU A 296 1.07 8.47 -26.58
CA GLU A 296 0.29 7.26 -26.30
C GLU A 296 -1.03 7.24 -27.09
N CYS A 297 -1.71 8.39 -27.22
CA CYS A 297 -2.89 8.50 -28.07
C CYS A 297 -2.61 8.24 -29.56
N ILE A 298 -1.39 8.55 -30.04
CA ILE A 298 -0.99 8.23 -31.41
C ILE A 298 -0.73 6.73 -31.54
N LEU A 299 -0.03 6.11 -30.59
CA LEU A 299 0.25 4.66 -30.61
C LEU A 299 -1.03 3.82 -30.56
N HIS A 300 -1.99 4.23 -29.73
CA HIS A 300 -3.25 3.51 -29.53
C HIS A 300 -4.44 4.20 -30.21
N PHE A 301 -4.22 4.82 -31.37
CA PHE A 301 -5.31 5.50 -32.07
C PHE A 301 -6.39 4.49 -32.50
N PRO A 302 -7.67 4.71 -32.15
CA PRO A 302 -8.75 3.77 -32.47
C PRO A 302 -9.07 3.77 -33.98
N GLU A 303 -8.42 2.88 -34.73
CA GLU A 303 -8.69 2.65 -36.16
C GLU A 303 -9.75 1.59 -36.40
N ASN A 304 -10.41 1.68 -37.55
CA ASN A 304 -11.51 0.80 -37.96
C ASN A 304 -10.97 -0.53 -38.53
N ARG A 305 -10.02 -1.16 -37.83
CA ARG A 305 -9.48 -2.48 -38.18
C ARG A 305 -10.10 -3.55 -37.27
N PRO A 306 -10.35 -4.78 -37.77
CA PRO A 306 -10.45 -5.93 -36.88
C PRO A 306 -9.09 -6.06 -36.19
N ILE A 307 -9.06 -5.79 -34.88
CA ILE A 307 -7.88 -6.01 -34.04
C ILE A 307 -7.43 -7.44 -34.31
N SER A 308 -6.28 -7.62 -34.97
CA SER A 308 -5.66 -8.93 -35.07
C SER A 308 -5.49 -9.45 -33.65
N SER A 309 -5.93 -10.67 -33.39
CA SER A 309 -6.05 -11.31 -32.08
C SER A 309 -4.72 -11.58 -31.34
N CYS A 310 -3.65 -10.86 -31.67
CA CYS A 310 -2.40 -10.83 -30.92
C CYS A 310 -2.23 -9.43 -30.35
N GLY A 311 -2.01 -9.31 -29.05
CA GLY A 311 -1.73 -8.04 -28.36
C GLY A 311 -0.36 -7.43 -28.71
N GLU A 312 -0.02 -7.40 -29.99
CA GLU A 312 1.13 -6.66 -30.53
C GLU A 312 0.67 -5.24 -30.83
N GLU A 313 1.45 -4.26 -30.37
CA GLU A 313 1.25 -2.83 -30.61
C GLU A 313 1.44 -2.51 -32.10
N SER A 314 0.45 -2.79 -32.94
CA SER A 314 0.47 -2.41 -34.36
C SER A 314 0.14 -0.93 -34.52
N LEU A 315 0.87 -0.22 -35.37
CA LEU A 315 0.61 1.21 -35.57
C LEU A 315 -0.71 1.46 -36.32
N PRO A 316 -1.27 2.67 -36.16
CA PRO A 316 -2.36 3.11 -37.00
C PRO A 316 -1.89 3.28 -38.46
N VAL A 317 -2.60 2.67 -39.41
CA VAL A 317 -2.37 2.70 -40.86
C VAL A 317 -2.25 4.12 -41.42
N LEU A 318 -2.92 5.10 -40.81
CA LEU A 318 -2.88 6.51 -41.25
C LEU A 318 -1.60 7.25 -40.80
N VAL A 319 -0.80 6.68 -39.89
CA VAL A 319 0.46 7.28 -39.43
C VAL A 319 1.55 6.98 -40.44
N THR A 320 1.70 7.89 -41.41
CA THR A 320 2.77 7.81 -42.42
C THR A 320 4.08 8.43 -41.94
N PRO A 321 5.25 8.03 -42.48
CA PRO A 321 6.54 8.65 -42.19
C PRO A 321 6.54 10.17 -42.38
N ARG A 322 5.76 10.67 -43.36
CA ARG A 322 5.63 12.11 -43.63
C ARG A 322 4.90 12.87 -42.52
N LEU A 323 3.91 12.24 -41.89
CA LEU A 323 3.20 12.80 -40.73
C LEU A 323 4.12 12.79 -39.50
N ALA A 324 4.79 11.66 -39.27
CA ALA A 324 5.69 11.45 -38.14
C ALA A 324 7.00 12.24 -38.24
N ALA A 325 7.33 12.81 -39.40
CA ALA A 325 8.56 13.58 -39.61
C ALA A 325 8.72 14.81 -38.69
N SER A 326 7.65 15.31 -38.09
CA SER A 326 7.72 16.38 -37.09
C SER A 326 8.17 15.88 -35.69
N LEU A 327 8.10 14.57 -35.46
CA LEU A 327 8.41 13.91 -34.18
C LEU A 327 9.85 13.39 -34.10
N HIS A 328 10.69 13.66 -35.10
CA HIS A 328 12.10 13.25 -35.08
C HIS A 328 12.79 13.66 -33.77
N PRO A 329 13.41 12.71 -33.04
CA PRO A 329 14.02 13.00 -31.76
C PRO A 329 15.23 13.89 -31.94
N THR A 330 15.34 14.88 -31.06
CA THR A 330 16.49 15.78 -30.96
C THR A 330 17.16 15.60 -29.61
N VAL A 331 18.47 15.88 -29.55
CA VAL A 331 19.27 15.76 -28.31
C VAL A 331 18.73 16.66 -27.18
N PHE A 332 17.99 17.70 -27.51
CA PHE A 332 17.40 18.65 -26.55
C PHE A 332 16.07 18.18 -25.95
N ASN A 333 15.51 17.06 -26.41
CA ASN A 333 14.29 16.52 -25.83
C ASN A 333 14.56 15.90 -24.45
N ASP A 334 13.54 15.92 -23.59
CA ASP A 334 13.61 15.22 -22.32
C ASP A 334 13.71 13.70 -22.55
N SER A 335 14.25 12.98 -21.57
CA SER A 335 14.56 11.55 -21.69
C SER A 335 13.33 10.69 -22.00
N ALA A 336 12.17 11.02 -21.43
CA ALA A 336 10.96 10.24 -21.60
C ALA A 336 10.31 10.48 -22.97
N THR A 337 10.14 11.74 -23.38
CA THR A 337 9.55 12.04 -24.70
C THR A 337 10.45 11.59 -25.84
N MET A 338 11.77 11.67 -25.67
CA MET A 338 12.72 11.19 -26.67
C MET A 338 12.57 9.68 -26.90
N LEU A 339 12.54 8.87 -25.83
CA LEU A 339 12.40 7.42 -25.94
C LEU A 339 11.06 7.02 -26.55
N CYS A 340 9.98 7.69 -26.16
CA CYS A 340 8.65 7.44 -26.71
C CYS A 340 8.57 7.78 -28.22
N ARG A 341 9.16 8.92 -28.63
CA ARG A 341 9.27 9.32 -30.05
C ARG A 341 10.12 8.35 -30.85
N LEU A 342 11.24 7.90 -30.28
CA LEU A 342 12.09 6.89 -30.92
C LEU A 342 11.33 5.59 -31.14
N ASN A 343 10.60 5.09 -30.12
CA ASN A 343 9.81 3.87 -30.27
C ASN A 343 8.74 4.00 -31.36
N LEU A 344 7.98 5.11 -31.35
CA LEU A 344 6.97 5.38 -32.38
C LEU A 344 7.62 5.39 -33.78
N LEU A 345 8.74 6.08 -33.96
CA LEU A 345 9.40 6.16 -35.27
C LEU A 345 10.01 4.84 -35.71
N CYS A 346 10.55 4.03 -34.79
CA CYS A 346 11.01 2.68 -35.13
C CYS A 346 9.87 1.86 -35.72
N LEU A 347 8.69 1.86 -35.09
CA LEU A 347 7.51 1.18 -35.61
C LEU A 347 7.08 1.77 -36.97
N VAL A 348 7.09 3.10 -37.14
CA VAL A 348 6.63 3.75 -38.38
C VAL A 348 7.53 3.38 -39.56
N HIS A 349 8.83 3.28 -39.33
CA HIS A 349 9.79 2.90 -40.37
C HIS A 349 9.85 1.39 -40.62
N LEU A 350 9.42 0.55 -39.67
CA LEU A 350 9.21 -0.88 -39.92
C LEU A 350 8.03 -1.13 -40.86
N GLU A 351 6.95 -0.35 -40.75
CA GLU A 351 5.74 -0.49 -41.57
C GLU A 351 5.78 0.31 -42.90
N ALA A 352 6.83 1.11 -43.12
CA ALA A 352 6.94 1.98 -44.30
C ALA A 352 7.48 1.26 -45.55
N ASP A 353 7.08 1.73 -46.74
CA ASP A 353 7.62 1.26 -48.02
C ASP A 353 9.15 1.47 -48.11
N GLU A 354 9.86 0.47 -48.66
CA GLU A 354 11.34 0.31 -48.64
C GLU A 354 12.12 1.62 -48.90
N GLY A 355 11.67 2.49 -49.82
CA GLY A 355 12.40 3.71 -50.19
C GLY A 355 12.29 4.92 -49.25
N GLU A 356 11.21 5.05 -48.47
CA GLU A 356 11.08 6.12 -47.44
C GLU A 356 11.53 5.61 -46.06
N ALA A 357 11.49 4.29 -45.83
CA ALA A 357 11.98 3.63 -44.64
C ALA A 357 13.50 3.83 -44.45
N ASP A 358 14.29 3.57 -45.50
CA ASP A 358 15.76 3.60 -45.42
C ASP A 358 16.33 4.94 -44.93
N LYS A 359 15.78 6.07 -45.44
CA LYS A 359 16.21 7.41 -45.04
C LYS A 359 15.87 7.74 -43.58
N GLY A 360 14.76 7.20 -43.09
CA GLY A 360 14.34 7.38 -41.70
C GLY A 360 15.19 6.55 -40.74
N ILE A 361 15.49 5.31 -41.11
CA ILE A 361 16.36 4.41 -40.36
C ILE A 361 17.77 5.01 -40.22
N ASP A 362 18.32 5.57 -41.30
CA ASP A 362 19.61 6.27 -41.27
C ASP A 362 19.61 7.45 -40.29
N TYR A 363 18.54 8.25 -40.26
CA TYR A 363 18.40 9.36 -39.30
C TYR A 363 18.33 8.87 -37.85
N LEU A 364 17.55 7.81 -37.58
CA LEU A 364 17.46 7.22 -36.24
C LEU A 364 18.81 6.66 -35.79
N PHE A 365 19.54 6.03 -36.70
CA PHE A 365 20.88 5.53 -36.45
C PHE A 365 21.86 6.67 -36.14
N ASP A 366 21.86 7.74 -36.94
CA ASP A 366 22.68 8.94 -36.71
C ASP A 366 22.35 9.61 -35.37
N HIS A 367 21.07 9.61 -34.98
CA HIS A 367 20.64 10.10 -33.67
C HIS A 367 21.23 9.27 -32.52
N ILE A 368 21.16 7.94 -32.60
CA ILE A 368 21.77 7.04 -31.60
C ILE A 368 23.27 7.25 -31.54
N MET A 369 23.94 7.38 -32.69
CA MET A 369 25.38 7.66 -32.75
C MET A 369 25.74 9.02 -32.12
N ALA A 370 24.89 10.03 -32.29
CA ALA A 370 25.05 11.32 -31.61
C ALA A 370 24.90 11.19 -30.08
N LEU A 371 23.92 10.42 -29.59
CA LEU A 371 23.75 10.13 -28.17
C LEU A 371 24.96 9.40 -27.58
N LEU A 372 25.45 8.38 -28.29
CA LEU A 372 26.67 7.64 -27.90
C LEU A 372 27.90 8.55 -27.86
N LYS A 373 28.02 9.51 -28.79
CA LYS A 373 29.09 10.52 -28.78
C LYS A 373 28.99 11.48 -27.59
N ILE A 374 27.79 11.76 -27.07
CA ILE A 374 27.63 12.57 -25.85
C ILE A 374 28.04 11.76 -24.63
N VAL A 375 27.65 10.48 -24.55
CA VAL A 375 28.09 9.57 -23.48
C VAL A 375 29.62 9.45 -23.45
N ASP A 376 30.24 9.42 -24.61
CA ASP A 376 31.69 9.35 -24.79
C ASP A 376 32.45 10.59 -24.25
N ASN A 377 31.79 11.74 -24.15
CA ASN A 377 32.34 12.99 -23.60
C ASN A 377 31.90 13.23 -22.14
N ASP A 378 31.74 12.17 -21.35
CA ASP A 378 31.30 12.21 -19.94
C ASP A 378 29.89 12.80 -19.75
N GLY A 379 28.89 12.22 -20.42
CA GLY A 379 27.49 12.56 -20.22
C GLY A 379 26.97 12.30 -18.79
N SER A 380 25.90 13.00 -18.39
CA SER A 380 25.24 12.75 -17.10
C SER A 380 24.70 11.32 -17.01
N ARG A 381 24.55 10.77 -15.80
CA ARG A 381 24.01 9.43 -15.57
C ARG A 381 22.66 9.20 -16.27
N GLU A 382 21.82 10.22 -16.31
CA GLU A 382 20.52 10.19 -16.99
C GLU A 382 20.68 9.99 -18.49
N VAL A 383 21.55 10.77 -19.15
CA VAL A 383 21.81 10.65 -20.59
C VAL A 383 22.41 9.28 -20.94
N VAL A 384 23.29 8.75 -20.09
CA VAL A 384 23.83 7.38 -20.26
C VAL A 384 22.69 6.36 -20.27
N VAL A 385 21.86 6.34 -19.23
CA VAL A 385 20.75 5.37 -19.12
C VAL A 385 19.78 5.52 -20.30
N THR A 386 19.44 6.76 -20.66
CA THR A 386 18.56 7.05 -21.80
C THR A 386 19.16 6.58 -23.12
N SER A 387 20.46 6.76 -23.36
CA SER A 387 21.13 6.30 -24.58
C SER A 387 21.12 4.77 -24.71
N PHE A 388 21.37 4.06 -23.60
CA PHE A 388 21.30 2.59 -23.59
C PHE A 388 19.86 2.07 -23.77
N ARG A 389 18.85 2.77 -23.22
CA ARG A 389 17.43 2.44 -23.48
C ARG A 389 17.04 2.69 -24.93
N ALA A 390 17.50 3.80 -25.52
CA ALA A 390 17.28 4.11 -26.93
C ALA A 390 17.90 3.04 -27.84
N LEU A 391 19.13 2.64 -27.54
CA LEU A 391 19.83 1.56 -28.23
C LEU A 391 19.08 0.23 -28.12
N PHE A 392 18.54 -0.11 -26.94
CA PHE A 392 17.73 -1.31 -26.75
C PHE A 392 16.47 -1.30 -27.63
N ILE A 393 15.71 -0.19 -27.62
CA ILE A 393 14.50 -0.04 -28.45
C ILE A 393 14.84 -0.20 -29.94
N PHE A 394 15.92 0.43 -30.40
CA PHE A 394 16.35 0.32 -31.79
C PHE A 394 16.74 -1.11 -32.18
N LEU A 395 17.49 -1.81 -31.32
CA LEU A 395 17.91 -3.19 -31.58
C LEU A 395 16.75 -4.18 -31.56
N MET A 396 15.72 -3.96 -30.73
CA MET A 396 14.52 -4.79 -30.72
C MET A 396 13.79 -4.79 -32.07
N HIS A 397 13.80 -3.66 -32.77
CA HIS A 397 13.10 -3.48 -34.05
C HIS A 397 13.96 -3.82 -35.27
N PHE A 398 15.25 -3.46 -35.28
CA PHE A 398 16.11 -3.53 -36.47
C PHE A 398 17.22 -4.59 -36.44
N ASN A 399 17.13 -5.62 -35.60
CA ASN A 399 18.16 -6.67 -35.51
C ASN A 399 18.41 -7.44 -36.83
N GLY A 400 17.44 -7.43 -37.76
CA GLY A 400 17.55 -8.11 -39.05
C GLY A 400 18.49 -7.47 -40.08
N ILE A 401 18.90 -6.20 -39.89
CA ILE A 401 19.76 -5.48 -40.85
C ILE A 401 21.23 -5.63 -40.43
N GLU A 402 21.97 -6.58 -40.97
CA GLU A 402 23.31 -6.97 -40.46
C GLU A 402 24.34 -5.83 -40.33
N GLN A 403 24.27 -4.78 -41.17
CA GLN A 403 25.30 -3.73 -41.23
C GLN A 403 25.24 -2.71 -40.07
N LEU A 404 24.05 -2.43 -39.52
CA LEU A 404 23.87 -1.42 -38.48
C LEU A 404 24.31 -1.93 -37.09
N PRO A 405 23.94 -3.14 -36.66
CA PRO A 405 24.35 -3.70 -35.38
C PRO A 405 25.86 -3.95 -35.28
N GLU A 406 26.55 -4.23 -36.39
CA GLU A 406 28.02 -4.40 -36.38
C GLU A 406 28.76 -3.09 -36.11
N LYS A 407 28.36 -2.00 -36.78
CA LYS A 407 28.89 -0.65 -36.50
C LYS A 407 28.64 -0.21 -35.05
N LEU A 408 27.50 -0.59 -34.49
CA LEU A 408 27.17 -0.32 -33.08
C LEU A 408 28.10 -1.11 -32.13
N ILE A 409 28.34 -2.39 -32.41
CA ILE A 409 29.28 -3.20 -31.61
C ILE A 409 30.67 -2.57 -31.61
N GLU A 410 31.19 -2.18 -32.78
CA GLU A 410 32.50 -1.51 -32.89
C GLU A 410 32.55 -0.24 -32.05
N LYS A 411 31.50 0.61 -32.13
CA LYS A 411 31.45 1.85 -31.38
C LYS A 411 31.34 1.62 -29.86
N LEU A 412 30.53 0.65 -29.42
CA LEU A 412 30.39 0.31 -28.00
C LEU A 412 31.68 -0.27 -27.43
N CYS A 413 32.39 -1.09 -28.21
CA CYS A 413 33.71 -1.62 -27.87
C CYS A 413 34.75 -0.51 -27.71
N ASP A 414 34.80 0.43 -28.65
CA ASP A 414 35.65 1.63 -28.57
C ASP A 414 35.33 2.48 -27.33
N MET A 415 34.04 2.75 -27.07
CA MET A 415 33.61 3.48 -25.88
C MET A 415 33.98 2.77 -24.58
N TYR A 416 33.84 1.45 -24.52
CA TYR A 416 34.19 0.65 -23.35
C TYR A 416 35.69 0.73 -23.04
N SER A 417 36.54 0.73 -24.07
CA SER A 417 38.00 0.85 -23.92
C SER A 417 38.41 2.18 -23.28
N ARG A 418 37.63 3.25 -23.52
CA ARG A 418 37.84 4.59 -22.98
C ARG A 418 37.16 4.79 -21.63
N HIS A 419 36.01 4.14 -21.42
CA HIS A 419 35.15 4.29 -20.24
C HIS A 419 34.72 2.94 -19.62
N SER A 420 35.57 2.36 -18.77
CA SER A 420 35.33 1.08 -18.08
C SER A 420 34.06 1.05 -17.21
N ARG A 421 33.59 2.23 -16.76
CA ARG A 421 32.40 2.41 -15.91
C ARG A 421 31.08 2.06 -16.61
N LEU A 422 31.08 1.94 -17.94
CA LEU A 422 29.89 1.58 -18.73
C LEU A 422 29.58 0.07 -18.71
N ALA A 423 30.47 -0.75 -18.13
CA ALA A 423 30.30 -2.20 -17.94
C ALA A 423 28.89 -2.65 -17.53
N PRO A 424 28.25 -2.12 -16.46
CA PRO A 424 26.94 -2.60 -16.03
C PRO A 424 25.82 -2.31 -17.05
N ASN A 425 25.91 -1.21 -17.80
CA ASN A 425 24.91 -0.88 -18.83
C ASN A 425 25.06 -1.79 -20.05
N LEU A 426 26.30 -2.16 -20.42
CA LEU A 426 26.57 -3.10 -21.50
C LEU A 426 26.13 -4.52 -21.15
N ILE A 427 26.40 -4.96 -19.92
CA ILE A 427 25.92 -6.25 -19.40
C ILE A 427 24.39 -6.27 -19.42
N GLY A 428 23.75 -5.24 -18.86
CA GLY A 428 22.29 -5.14 -18.83
C GLY A 428 21.66 -5.11 -20.23
N LEU A 429 22.30 -4.44 -21.20
CA LEU A 429 21.84 -4.44 -22.59
C LEU A 429 21.91 -5.85 -23.22
N ALA A 430 23.02 -6.56 -23.03
CA ALA A 430 23.19 -7.92 -23.53
C ALA A 430 22.17 -8.88 -22.90
N ASP A 431 21.94 -8.78 -21.58
CA ASP A 431 20.97 -9.60 -20.85
C ASP A 431 19.55 -9.38 -21.34
N ARG A 432 19.11 -8.12 -21.46
CA ARG A 432 17.75 -7.80 -21.92
C ARG A 432 17.50 -8.23 -23.36
N ILE A 433 18.50 -8.11 -24.23
CA ILE A 433 18.36 -8.56 -25.62
C ILE A 433 18.26 -10.09 -25.70
N GLN A 434 19.01 -10.81 -24.87
CA GLN A 434 18.94 -12.28 -24.80
C GLN A 434 17.62 -12.79 -24.18
N GLU A 435 16.98 -12.03 -23.29
CA GLU A 435 15.65 -12.36 -22.74
C GLU A 435 14.52 -12.16 -23.77
N HIS A 436 14.64 -11.16 -24.65
CA HIS A 436 13.56 -10.72 -25.53
C HIS A 436 13.67 -11.18 -26.99
N LEU A 437 14.85 -11.59 -27.47
CA LEU A 437 15.05 -12.10 -28.83
C LEU A 437 15.31 -13.60 -28.83
N ASP A 438 14.60 -14.34 -29.68
CA ASP A 438 14.74 -15.79 -29.83
C ASP A 438 16.15 -16.21 -30.33
N ASP A 439 16.82 -15.34 -31.12
CA ASP A 439 18.18 -15.55 -31.62
C ASP A 439 19.18 -14.51 -31.04
N PRO A 440 19.97 -14.87 -30.01
CA PRO A 440 20.86 -13.93 -29.30
C PRO A 440 22.19 -13.66 -30.02
N VAL A 441 22.25 -13.78 -31.36
CA VAL A 441 23.51 -13.66 -32.15
C VAL A 441 24.22 -12.33 -31.88
N TRP A 442 23.46 -11.23 -31.76
CA TRP A 442 24.01 -9.91 -31.48
C TRP A 442 24.67 -9.83 -30.10
N SER A 443 24.02 -10.36 -29.05
CA SER A 443 24.54 -10.34 -27.68
C SER A 443 25.85 -11.12 -27.58
N VAL A 444 25.95 -12.27 -28.26
CA VAL A 444 27.17 -13.08 -28.34
C VAL A 444 28.28 -12.35 -29.11
N LYS A 445 27.96 -11.68 -30.23
CA LYS A 445 28.92 -10.85 -30.97
C LYS A 445 29.46 -9.70 -30.12
N LEU A 446 28.59 -9.00 -29.36
CA LEU A 446 29.01 -7.93 -28.44
C LEU A 446 29.93 -8.46 -27.33
N LEU A 447 29.53 -9.53 -26.65
CA LEU A 447 30.32 -10.13 -25.56
C LEU A 447 31.69 -10.61 -26.05
N ARG A 448 31.76 -11.18 -27.26
CA ARG A 448 33.03 -11.55 -27.92
C ARG A 448 33.87 -10.32 -28.25
N GLY A 449 33.26 -9.24 -28.74
CA GLY A 449 33.92 -7.96 -28.98
C GLY A 449 34.52 -7.38 -27.70
N LEU A 450 33.75 -7.35 -26.61
CA LEU A 450 34.21 -6.88 -25.30
C LEU A 450 35.35 -7.74 -24.74
N GLN A 451 35.28 -9.07 -24.87
CA GLN A 451 36.37 -9.97 -24.46
C GLN A 451 37.66 -9.64 -25.21
N LYS A 452 37.57 -9.44 -26.54
CA LYS A 452 38.73 -9.06 -27.38
C LYS A 452 39.30 -7.69 -26.97
N CYS A 453 38.45 -6.70 -26.71
CA CYS A 453 38.92 -5.39 -26.24
C CYS A 453 39.69 -5.49 -24.92
N ILE A 454 39.19 -6.27 -23.95
CA ILE A 454 39.88 -6.44 -22.65
C ILE A 454 41.25 -7.09 -22.83
N MET A 455 41.41 -8.00 -23.80
CA MET A 455 42.71 -8.64 -24.09
C MET A 455 43.72 -7.70 -24.74
N GLU A 456 43.27 -6.82 -25.64
CA GLU A 456 44.13 -5.91 -26.40
C GLU A 456 44.56 -4.69 -25.57
N MET A 457 44.02 -4.51 -24.36
CA MET A 457 44.37 -3.40 -23.48
C MET A 457 45.76 -3.54 -22.84
N PRO A 458 46.56 -2.47 -22.80
CA PRO A 458 47.88 -2.50 -22.17
C PRO A 458 47.77 -2.66 -20.64
N PRO A 459 48.71 -3.38 -19.99
CA PRO A 459 48.65 -3.69 -18.56
C PRO A 459 48.67 -2.45 -17.64
N LEU A 460 49.15 -1.31 -18.14
CA LEU A 460 49.18 -0.02 -17.43
C LEU A 460 47.79 0.61 -17.24
N GLN A 461 46.77 0.25 -18.05
CA GLN A 461 45.41 0.76 -17.93
C GLN A 461 44.52 -0.10 -17.01
N LEU A 462 44.99 -1.28 -16.62
CA LEU A 462 44.35 -2.21 -15.68
C LEU A 462 44.55 -1.75 -14.23
N THR A 463 44.04 -0.56 -13.89
CA THR A 463 43.99 -0.11 -12.49
C THR A 463 43.02 -1.00 -11.68
N ILE A 464 43.25 -1.15 -10.37
CA ILE A 464 42.45 -2.00 -9.48
C ILE A 464 40.94 -1.67 -9.55
N HIS A 465 40.58 -0.39 -9.70
CA HIS A 465 39.19 0.03 -9.84
C HIS A 465 38.58 -0.35 -11.20
N ASN A 466 39.33 -0.22 -12.30
CA ASN A 466 38.88 -0.63 -13.63
C ASN A 466 38.78 -2.16 -13.74
N LEU A 467 39.70 -2.88 -13.09
CA LEU A 467 39.73 -4.33 -13.07
C LEU A 467 38.43 -4.92 -12.52
N SER A 468 37.84 -4.31 -11.49
CA SER A 468 36.55 -4.77 -10.95
C SER A 468 35.42 -4.76 -12.00
N TRP A 469 35.43 -3.81 -12.93
CA TRP A 469 34.45 -3.70 -14.02
C TRP A 469 34.76 -4.69 -15.15
N HIS A 470 36.03 -4.86 -15.50
CA HIS A 470 36.46 -5.87 -16.47
C HIS A 470 36.14 -7.29 -15.99
N LEU A 471 36.37 -7.60 -14.71
CA LEU A 471 36.03 -8.89 -14.11
C LEU A 471 34.51 -9.14 -14.11
N LYS A 472 33.68 -8.12 -13.88
CA LYS A 472 32.22 -8.27 -14.00
C LYS A 472 31.78 -8.59 -15.44
N VAL A 473 32.37 -7.93 -16.43
CA VAL A 473 32.09 -8.22 -17.86
C VAL A 473 32.57 -9.64 -18.20
N LEU A 474 33.78 -10.02 -17.82
CA LEU A 474 34.31 -11.37 -18.05
C LEU A 474 33.50 -12.44 -17.32
N GLY A 475 32.99 -12.14 -16.12
CA GLY A 475 32.08 -13.02 -15.39
C GLY A 475 30.80 -13.28 -16.17
N ARG A 476 30.27 -12.27 -16.87
CA ARG A 476 29.12 -12.46 -17.76
C ARG A 476 29.46 -13.21 -19.05
N VAL A 477 30.61 -12.90 -19.66
CA VAL A 477 31.13 -13.63 -20.83
C VAL A 477 31.31 -15.11 -20.51
N ALA A 478 31.77 -15.43 -19.30
CA ALA A 478 31.97 -16.80 -18.81
C ALA A 478 30.68 -17.61 -18.64
N LYS A 479 29.50 -16.98 -18.64
CA LYS A 479 28.21 -17.69 -18.63
C LYS A 479 27.75 -18.13 -20.03
N GLU A 480 28.32 -17.55 -21.09
CA GLU A 480 27.83 -17.74 -22.44
C GLU A 480 28.56 -18.90 -23.15
N GLY A 481 27.84 -20.00 -23.40
CA GLY A 481 28.39 -21.27 -23.92
C GLY A 481 29.06 -21.19 -25.29
N GLN A 482 28.72 -20.18 -26.11
CA GLN A 482 29.20 -20.03 -27.48
C GLN A 482 30.57 -19.32 -27.59
N ILE A 483 31.14 -18.84 -26.47
CA ILE A 483 32.38 -18.06 -26.44
C ILE A 483 33.53 -18.91 -25.87
N THR A 484 34.71 -18.84 -26.50
CA THR A 484 35.89 -19.57 -26.02
C THR A 484 36.52 -18.86 -24.83
N GLN A 485 36.68 -19.58 -23.71
CA GLN A 485 37.11 -19.00 -22.44
C GLN A 485 38.62 -19.09 -22.15
N LYS A 486 39.40 -19.76 -23.01
CA LYS A 486 40.88 -19.87 -22.87
C LYS A 486 41.54 -18.50 -22.71
N ASN A 487 41.06 -17.53 -23.48
CA ASN A 487 41.54 -16.16 -23.48
C ASN A 487 41.27 -15.44 -22.14
N THR A 488 40.10 -15.67 -21.56
CA THR A 488 39.71 -15.13 -20.25
C THR A 488 40.65 -15.66 -19.15
N ILE A 489 40.94 -16.96 -19.16
CA ILE A 489 41.82 -17.60 -18.17
C ILE A 489 43.26 -17.09 -18.30
N TYR A 490 43.78 -17.00 -19.54
CA TYR A 490 45.12 -16.46 -19.76
C TYR A 490 45.25 -15.02 -19.27
N LEU A 491 44.23 -14.18 -19.48
CA LEU A 491 44.22 -12.81 -18.98
C LEU A 491 44.19 -12.77 -17.45
N LEU A 492 43.38 -13.60 -16.79
CA LEU A 492 43.35 -13.70 -15.33
C LEU A 492 44.69 -14.14 -14.76
N LEU A 493 45.32 -15.15 -15.36
CA LEU A 493 46.63 -15.64 -14.97
C LEU A 493 47.71 -14.56 -15.18
N ASN A 494 47.69 -13.89 -16.32
CA ASN A 494 48.61 -12.79 -16.64
C ASN A 494 48.47 -11.62 -15.65
N VAL A 495 47.24 -11.27 -15.29
CA VAL A 495 46.95 -10.22 -14.28
C VAL A 495 47.45 -10.66 -12.91
N LEU A 496 47.23 -11.89 -12.47
CA LEU A 496 47.67 -12.37 -11.16
C LEU A 496 49.20 -12.48 -11.05
N ILE A 497 49.90 -12.83 -12.13
CA ILE A 497 51.36 -12.96 -12.15
C ILE A 497 52.05 -11.59 -12.24
N ASN A 498 51.57 -10.69 -13.11
CA ASN A 498 52.26 -9.44 -13.42
C ASN A 498 51.79 -8.24 -12.58
N SER A 499 50.88 -8.45 -11.62
CA SER A 499 50.41 -7.38 -10.73
C SER A 499 50.55 -7.77 -9.26
N ASN A 500 50.68 -6.76 -8.39
CA ASN A 500 50.76 -6.96 -6.94
C ASN A 500 49.38 -7.27 -6.30
N LEU A 501 48.41 -7.82 -7.04
CA LEU A 501 47.08 -8.14 -6.51
C LEU A 501 47.13 -9.24 -5.45
N CYS A 502 48.00 -10.23 -5.65
CA CYS A 502 48.22 -11.34 -4.72
C CYS A 502 48.81 -10.86 -3.39
N GLU A 503 49.77 -9.92 -3.44
CA GLU A 503 50.44 -9.31 -2.27
C GLU A 503 49.58 -8.27 -1.54
N ARG A 504 48.65 -7.62 -2.26
CA ARG A 504 47.75 -6.62 -1.65
C ARG A 504 46.56 -7.25 -0.92
N GLY A 505 46.26 -8.51 -1.18
CA GLY A 505 45.20 -9.27 -0.50
C GLY A 505 43.80 -8.62 -0.57
N ASN A 506 43.45 -7.94 -1.68
CA ASN A 506 42.15 -7.26 -1.76
C ASN A 506 40.99 -8.26 -1.95
N TRP A 507 40.35 -8.61 -0.83
CA TRP A 507 39.21 -9.53 -0.76
C TRP A 507 38.11 -9.29 -1.81
N GLN A 508 37.77 -8.04 -2.16
CA GLN A 508 36.73 -7.76 -3.16
C GLN A 508 37.13 -8.17 -4.58
N VAL A 509 38.39 -7.94 -4.95
CA VAL A 509 38.91 -8.33 -6.27
C VAL A 509 39.12 -9.84 -6.32
N GLY A 510 39.61 -10.45 -5.24
CA GLY A 510 39.73 -11.90 -5.11
C GLY A 510 38.39 -12.61 -5.32
N ASN A 511 37.33 -12.15 -4.68
CA ASN A 511 35.97 -12.68 -4.90
C ASN A 511 35.47 -12.45 -6.33
N ALA A 512 35.79 -11.31 -6.95
CA ALA A 512 35.41 -11.08 -8.35
C ALA A 512 36.11 -12.06 -9.30
N VAL A 513 37.38 -12.42 -9.05
CA VAL A 513 38.11 -13.45 -9.82
C VAL A 513 37.52 -14.84 -9.57
N LEU A 514 37.22 -15.19 -8.31
CA LEU A 514 36.59 -16.46 -7.97
C LEU A 514 35.19 -16.60 -8.59
N ALA A 515 34.41 -15.52 -8.64
CA ALA A 515 33.11 -15.51 -9.30
C ALA A 515 33.22 -15.79 -10.81
N VAL A 516 34.26 -15.28 -11.49
CA VAL A 516 34.55 -15.65 -12.89
C VAL A 516 34.92 -17.13 -12.97
N CYS A 517 35.81 -17.62 -12.10
CA CYS A 517 36.21 -19.02 -12.07
C CYS A 517 35.01 -19.95 -11.82
N ARG A 518 34.07 -19.57 -10.96
CA ARG A 518 32.83 -20.31 -10.73
C ARG A 518 31.97 -20.40 -11.99
N ASN A 519 31.76 -19.28 -12.70
CA ASN A 519 31.00 -19.32 -13.96
C ASN A 519 31.72 -20.19 -15.01
N LEU A 520 33.06 -20.22 -15.02
CA LEU A 520 33.85 -21.11 -15.86
C LEU A 520 33.71 -22.60 -15.47
N LEU A 521 33.56 -22.91 -14.19
CA LEU A 521 33.27 -24.27 -13.71
C LEU A 521 31.88 -24.76 -14.15
N GLU A 522 30.93 -23.85 -14.32
CA GLU A 522 29.58 -24.14 -14.82
C GLU A 522 29.52 -24.23 -16.36
N HIS A 523 30.58 -23.82 -17.07
CA HIS A 523 30.58 -23.67 -18.52
C HIS A 523 30.57 -25.04 -19.25
N PRO A 524 29.82 -25.19 -20.36
CA PRO A 524 29.71 -26.45 -21.10
C PRO A 524 31.01 -26.89 -21.79
N SER A 525 31.98 -25.98 -22.00
CA SER A 525 33.27 -26.29 -22.63
C SER A 525 34.42 -26.48 -21.63
N ILE A 526 34.12 -26.82 -20.37
CA ILE A 526 35.13 -27.00 -19.31
C ILE A 526 36.25 -27.98 -19.72
N ASP A 527 35.93 -29.01 -20.50
CA ASP A 527 36.89 -30.03 -20.97
C ASP A 527 38.04 -29.41 -21.78
N GLN A 528 37.78 -28.31 -22.49
CA GLN A 528 38.78 -27.63 -23.31
C GLN A 528 39.65 -26.65 -22.51
N THR A 529 39.21 -26.24 -21.32
CA THR A 529 39.84 -25.23 -20.46
C THR A 529 40.27 -25.80 -19.10
N PHE A 530 40.16 -27.11 -18.91
CA PHE A 530 40.33 -27.78 -17.63
C PHE A 530 41.71 -27.53 -17.02
N ILE A 531 42.77 -27.69 -17.83
CA ILE A 531 44.16 -27.56 -17.38
C ILE A 531 44.42 -26.10 -17.01
N GLU A 532 44.05 -25.18 -17.89
CA GLU A 532 44.31 -23.75 -17.68
C GLU A 532 43.55 -23.21 -16.46
N LEU A 533 42.32 -23.68 -16.21
CA LEU A 533 41.53 -23.31 -15.02
C LEU A 533 42.10 -23.94 -13.74
N ALA A 534 42.57 -25.18 -13.80
CA ALA A 534 43.22 -25.85 -12.68
C ALA A 534 44.52 -25.11 -12.27
N ASP A 535 45.34 -24.70 -13.24
CA ASP A 535 46.55 -23.92 -13.00
C ASP A 535 46.24 -22.56 -12.36
N LEU A 536 45.18 -21.87 -12.83
CA LEU A 536 44.73 -20.60 -12.26
C LEU A 536 44.29 -20.75 -10.79
N LEU A 537 43.43 -21.73 -10.49
CA LEU A 537 42.93 -21.98 -9.14
C LEU A 537 44.06 -22.42 -8.19
N GLN A 538 44.98 -23.24 -8.68
CA GLN A 538 46.16 -23.65 -7.92
C GLN A 538 47.06 -22.45 -7.61
N TYR A 539 47.30 -21.57 -8.59
CA TYR A 539 48.11 -20.36 -8.39
C TYR A 539 47.50 -19.44 -7.33
N ILE A 540 46.18 -19.20 -7.37
CA ILE A 540 45.47 -18.40 -6.36
C ILE A 540 45.60 -19.03 -4.97
N SER A 541 45.43 -20.35 -4.86
CA SER A 541 45.50 -21.05 -3.57
C SER A 541 46.87 -20.97 -2.89
N VAL A 542 47.95 -20.81 -3.66
CA VAL A 542 49.32 -20.75 -3.14
C VAL A 542 49.76 -19.31 -2.88
N HIS A 543 49.47 -18.38 -3.79
CA HIS A 543 50.10 -17.05 -3.83
C HIS A 543 49.26 -15.90 -3.28
N TYR A 544 47.94 -16.06 -3.10
CA TYR A 544 47.07 -14.95 -2.66
C TYR A 544 47.13 -14.74 -1.14
N ASP A 545 47.37 -13.54 -0.63
CA ASP A 545 47.60 -13.36 0.82
C ASP A 545 46.37 -13.61 1.71
N ASP A 546 45.16 -13.32 1.21
CA ASP A 546 43.91 -13.53 1.95
C ASP A 546 43.56 -15.02 2.12
N THR A 547 43.32 -15.44 3.37
CA THR A 547 43.06 -16.85 3.72
C THR A 547 41.72 -17.35 3.18
N ASP A 548 40.71 -16.49 3.15
CA ASP A 548 39.36 -16.84 2.68
C ASP A 548 39.41 -17.15 1.18
N ILE A 549 40.06 -16.30 0.39
CA ILE A 549 40.24 -16.50 -1.05
C ILE A 549 41.06 -17.76 -1.35
N LYS A 550 42.11 -18.04 -0.57
CA LYS A 550 42.94 -19.26 -0.72
C LYS A 550 42.13 -20.54 -0.52
N ASP A 551 41.35 -20.59 0.55
CA ASP A 551 40.54 -21.76 0.90
C ASP A 551 39.42 -21.99 -0.13
N HIS A 552 38.77 -20.92 -0.59
CA HIS A 552 37.80 -20.98 -1.68
C HIS A 552 38.42 -21.47 -2.99
N ALA A 553 39.58 -20.95 -3.39
CA ALA A 553 40.29 -21.41 -4.59
C ALA A 553 40.67 -22.89 -4.50
N ARG A 554 41.13 -23.35 -3.32
CA ARG A 554 41.44 -24.76 -3.05
C ARG A 554 40.19 -25.64 -3.12
N PHE A 555 39.07 -25.15 -2.60
CA PHE A 555 37.79 -25.85 -2.69
C PHE A 555 37.37 -26.02 -4.16
N TYR A 556 37.41 -24.96 -4.96
CA TYR A 556 37.11 -25.01 -6.39
C TYR A 556 38.06 -25.91 -7.18
N TYR A 557 39.36 -25.90 -6.87
CA TYR A 557 40.32 -26.84 -7.45
C TYR A 557 39.97 -28.30 -7.10
N THR A 558 39.53 -28.55 -5.86
CA THR A 558 39.12 -29.88 -5.40
C THR A 558 37.83 -30.34 -6.09
N LEU A 559 36.87 -29.44 -6.31
CA LEU A 559 35.65 -29.76 -7.06
C LEU A 559 35.96 -30.09 -8.52
N LEU A 560 36.80 -29.29 -9.17
CA LEU A 560 37.22 -29.49 -10.56
C LEU A 560 37.90 -30.84 -10.77
N THR A 561 38.79 -31.24 -9.86
CA THR A 561 39.58 -32.47 -9.99
C THR A 561 38.84 -33.75 -9.62
N ASN A 562 37.82 -33.68 -8.74
CA ASN A 562 37.19 -34.88 -8.16
C ASN A 562 35.74 -35.12 -8.61
N LEU A 563 35.07 -34.16 -9.25
CA LEU A 563 33.67 -34.29 -9.66
C LEU A 563 33.52 -34.34 -11.19
N SER A 564 32.53 -35.12 -11.66
CA SER A 564 32.09 -35.05 -13.05
C SER A 564 31.30 -33.75 -13.28
N TRP A 565 31.29 -33.24 -14.51
CA TRP A 565 30.61 -31.98 -14.86
C TRP A 565 29.13 -31.94 -14.44
N GLU A 566 28.38 -33.04 -14.59
CA GLU A 566 26.99 -33.15 -14.14
C GLU A 566 26.83 -32.99 -12.62
N LYS A 567 27.79 -33.53 -11.84
CA LYS A 567 27.80 -33.38 -10.38
C LYS A 567 28.28 -32.00 -9.97
N LEU A 568 29.21 -31.43 -10.72
CA LEU A 568 29.77 -30.10 -10.49
C LEU A 568 28.70 -29.03 -10.69
N THR A 569 27.97 -29.08 -11.82
CA THR A 569 26.81 -28.21 -12.09
C THR A 569 25.69 -28.45 -11.07
N GLY A 570 25.41 -29.71 -10.68
CA GLY A 570 24.45 -30.02 -9.62
C GLY A 570 24.82 -29.44 -8.24
N VAL A 571 26.11 -29.35 -7.92
CA VAL A 571 26.61 -28.73 -6.68
C VAL A 571 26.66 -27.20 -6.79
N LEU A 572 26.92 -26.62 -7.96
CA LEU A 572 27.03 -25.17 -8.09
C LEU A 572 25.68 -24.46 -8.36
N VAL A 573 24.73 -25.14 -9.02
CA VAL A 573 23.41 -24.58 -9.36
C VAL A 573 22.46 -24.67 -8.17
N LYS A 574 21.84 -23.53 -7.83
CA LYS A 574 20.74 -23.46 -6.86
C LYS A 574 19.50 -24.08 -7.49
N ARG A 575 19.12 -25.31 -7.11
CA ARG A 575 17.82 -25.88 -7.51
C ARG A 575 16.68 -24.96 -7.05
N ILE A 576 16.00 -24.33 -8.00
CA ILE A 576 14.71 -23.66 -7.79
C ILE A 576 13.64 -24.74 -7.97
N ASP A 577 13.59 -25.72 -7.09
CA ASP A 577 12.47 -26.64 -7.04
C ASP A 577 11.84 -26.57 -5.66
N GLY A 578 10.55 -26.24 -5.63
CA GLY A 578 9.68 -26.18 -4.44
C GLY A 578 9.43 -27.55 -3.79
N GLY A 579 10.39 -28.47 -3.86
CA GLY A 579 10.32 -29.81 -3.27
C GLY A 579 11.38 -29.99 -2.19
N ARG A 580 10.93 -30.06 -0.93
CA ARG A 580 11.63 -30.61 0.25
C ARG A 580 13.17 -30.44 0.27
N ALA A 581 13.59 -29.45 1.03
CA ALA A 581 14.96 -29.15 1.47
C ALA A 581 15.74 -30.37 2.02
N LYS A 582 16.41 -31.15 1.16
CA LYS A 582 17.42 -32.11 1.61
C LYS A 582 18.82 -31.98 1.04
N GLU A 583 19.07 -31.16 0.03
CA GLU A 583 20.44 -30.89 -0.40
C GLU A 583 20.59 -29.39 -0.69
N ARG A 584 20.89 -28.62 0.35
CA ARG A 584 21.42 -27.27 0.16
C ARG A 584 22.90 -27.42 -0.14
N SER A 585 23.32 -26.95 -1.30
CA SER A 585 24.73 -27.01 -1.67
C SER A 585 25.60 -26.20 -0.70
N HIS A 586 26.74 -26.76 -0.32
CA HIS A 586 27.77 -26.09 0.46
C HIS A 586 28.27 -24.79 -0.21
N SER A 587 28.03 -24.60 -1.52
CA SER A 587 28.31 -23.36 -2.26
C SER A 587 27.41 -22.17 -1.90
N ALA A 588 26.28 -22.40 -1.22
CA ALA A 588 25.37 -21.35 -0.77
C ALA A 588 25.89 -20.54 0.44
N ILE A 589 26.98 -21.03 1.07
CA ILE A 589 27.67 -20.41 2.22
C ILE A 589 28.88 -19.57 1.75
N MET A 590 29.16 -19.50 0.44
CA MET A 590 30.28 -18.73 -0.11
C MET A 590 29.87 -17.29 -0.43
N ALA A 591 30.76 -16.30 -0.17
CA ALA A 591 30.48 -14.86 -0.23
C ALA A 591 29.91 -14.36 -1.56
N GLU A 592 30.20 -15.07 -2.65
CA GLU A 592 29.78 -14.77 -4.02
C GLU A 592 28.36 -15.27 -4.37
N SER A 593 27.73 -16.05 -3.50
CA SER A 593 26.36 -16.55 -3.69
C SER A 593 25.34 -15.59 -3.07
N GLU A 594 24.34 -15.15 -3.84
CA GLU A 594 23.17 -14.39 -3.36
C GLU A 594 22.44 -15.06 -2.17
N GLY A 595 22.70 -16.34 -1.93
CA GLY A 595 22.25 -17.10 -0.76
C GLY A 595 22.66 -16.49 0.58
N ILE A 596 23.89 -15.98 0.75
CA ILE A 596 24.33 -15.38 2.02
C ILE A 596 23.57 -14.10 2.31
N ALA A 597 23.40 -13.22 1.31
CA ALA A 597 22.61 -12.00 1.48
C ALA A 597 21.20 -12.36 1.94
N SER A 598 20.56 -13.36 1.31
CA SER A 598 19.22 -13.81 1.72
C SER A 598 19.16 -14.48 3.09
N ASN A 599 20.27 -15.04 3.60
CA ASN A 599 20.32 -15.69 4.92
C ASN A 599 20.67 -14.69 6.04
N LEU A 600 21.41 -13.63 5.73
CA LEU A 600 21.75 -12.55 6.67
C LEU A 600 20.67 -11.46 6.75
N THR A 601 19.83 -11.34 5.72
CA THR A 601 18.69 -10.40 5.76
C THR A 601 17.56 -10.97 6.60
N VAL A 602 17.12 -10.19 7.59
CA VAL A 602 15.89 -10.49 8.33
C VAL A 602 14.70 -10.26 7.40
N HIS A 603 13.95 -11.32 7.13
CA HIS A 603 12.78 -11.28 6.25
C HIS A 603 11.59 -10.72 7.01
N LYS A 604 11.02 -9.61 6.53
CA LYS A 604 9.84 -8.99 7.16
C LYS A 604 8.57 -9.67 6.65
N ILE A 605 7.72 -10.11 7.58
CA ILE A 605 6.39 -10.63 7.27
C ILE A 605 5.31 -9.69 7.82
N ASN A 606 4.27 -9.44 7.01
CA ASN A 606 3.17 -8.56 7.38
C ASN A 606 2.05 -9.28 8.16
N ARG A 607 2.13 -10.61 8.30
CA ARG A 607 1.16 -11.42 9.05
C ARG A 607 1.70 -11.74 10.44
N HIS A 608 0.80 -11.84 11.41
CA HIS A 608 1.11 -12.26 12.78
C HIS A 608 1.36 -13.77 12.83
N VAL A 609 2.59 -14.18 13.13
CA VAL A 609 2.95 -15.61 13.26
C VAL A 609 2.75 -16.11 14.69
N LEU A 610 3.08 -15.25 15.66
CA LEU A 610 2.98 -15.53 17.09
C LEU A 610 1.94 -14.60 17.73
N GLN A 611 1.45 -14.97 18.91
CA GLN A 611 0.55 -14.18 19.72
C GLN A 611 0.86 -14.40 21.20
N LEU A 612 0.74 -13.34 22.00
CA LEU A 612 0.76 -13.41 23.46
C LEU A 612 -0.69 -13.52 23.96
N ILE A 613 -1.00 -14.61 24.67
CA ILE A 613 -2.31 -14.83 25.31
C ILE A 613 -2.14 -14.65 26.80
N LYS A 614 -2.91 -13.73 27.39
CA LYS A 614 -2.81 -13.40 28.81
C LYS A 614 -3.26 -14.56 29.70
N VAL A 615 -2.48 -14.88 30.72
CA VAL A 615 -2.84 -15.85 31.75
C VAL A 615 -3.68 -15.13 32.82
N HIS A 616 -4.95 -15.50 32.93
CA HIS A 616 -5.83 -14.96 33.98
C HIS A 616 -5.60 -15.77 35.26
N GLU A 617 -4.82 -15.22 36.19
CA GLU A 617 -4.76 -15.76 37.55
C GLU A 617 -6.03 -15.34 38.29
N LYS A 618 -6.88 -16.31 38.65
CA LYS A 618 -7.77 -16.12 39.80
C LYS A 618 -6.86 -15.86 40.99
N ALA A 619 -7.09 -14.78 41.73
CA ALA A 619 -6.32 -14.44 42.92
C ALA A 619 -6.28 -15.65 43.87
N LEU A 620 -5.21 -16.45 43.78
CA LEU A 620 -4.99 -17.62 44.62
C LEU A 620 -3.84 -17.29 45.57
N GLN A 621 -4.22 -17.11 46.82
CA GLN A 621 -3.54 -17.59 48.02
C GLN A 621 -2.13 -18.16 47.79
N SER A 622 -1.13 -17.42 48.28
CA SER A 622 0.07 -17.96 48.92
C SER A 622 0.50 -16.90 49.92
N SER A 623 0.34 -17.04 51.24
CA SER A 623 0.76 -18.17 52.07
C SER A 623 0.02 -18.11 53.42
N LEU A 624 -0.87 -19.07 53.66
CA LEU A 624 -1.16 -19.56 55.01
C LEU A 624 -0.29 -20.79 55.14
N GLU A 625 0.82 -20.69 55.87
CA GLU A 625 1.49 -21.80 56.59
C GLU A 625 2.82 -21.31 57.20
N SER A 626 2.75 -20.89 58.46
CA SER A 626 3.69 -21.24 59.54
C SER A 626 3.25 -20.51 60.80
N SER A 627 2.39 -21.19 61.54
CA SER A 627 2.20 -20.96 62.96
C SER A 627 3.52 -21.29 63.67
N GLU A 628 4.33 -20.28 63.98
CA GLU A 628 5.31 -20.37 65.06
C GLU A 628 5.19 -19.14 65.97
N SER A 629 5.42 -19.41 67.24
CA SER A 629 5.06 -18.70 68.46
C SER A 629 5.42 -17.21 68.54
N LEU A 630 4.53 -16.48 69.23
CA LEU A 630 4.77 -15.25 69.99
C LEU A 630 6.20 -15.13 70.54
N GLU A 631 6.92 -14.08 70.13
CA GLU A 631 7.80 -13.35 71.03
C GLU A 631 7.46 -11.85 70.97
N THR A 632 7.16 -11.32 72.14
CA THR A 632 6.94 -9.91 72.49
C THR A 632 7.88 -8.97 71.74
N MET A 633 7.31 -8.09 70.89
CA MET A 633 7.98 -6.88 70.42
C MET A 633 7.06 -5.67 70.59
N GLU A 634 7.24 -5.03 71.74
CA GLU A 634 7.32 -3.57 71.95
C GLU A 634 6.25 -2.67 71.28
N GLU A 635 5.34 -2.21 72.14
CA GLU A 635 4.82 -0.84 72.26
C GLU A 635 4.91 0.07 71.02
N ALA A 636 3.73 0.37 70.46
CA ALA A 636 3.43 1.55 69.65
C ALA A 636 4.44 1.87 68.52
N ARG A 637 4.72 0.93 67.62
CA ARG A 637 5.24 1.29 66.30
C ARG A 637 4.13 1.96 65.49
N ASN A 638 4.39 3.16 65.02
CA ASN A 638 3.57 3.80 64.01
C ASN A 638 3.69 3.01 62.70
N TRP A 639 2.72 2.13 62.41
CA TRP A 639 2.75 1.25 61.23
C TRP A 639 2.79 2.03 59.90
N LEU A 640 2.36 3.30 59.90
CA LEU A 640 2.51 4.20 58.77
C LEU A 640 3.99 4.51 58.47
N GLU A 641 4.83 4.69 59.49
CA GLU A 641 6.27 4.94 59.32
C GLU A 641 7.00 3.68 58.83
N VAL A 642 6.57 2.50 59.29
CA VAL A 642 7.07 1.20 58.79
C VAL A 642 6.68 0.99 57.32
N TYR A 643 5.47 1.41 56.94
CA TYR A 643 5.01 1.37 55.55
C TYR A 643 5.82 2.32 54.66
N GLN A 644 5.94 3.59 55.05
CA GLN A 644 6.71 4.61 54.32
C GLN A 644 8.21 4.26 54.24
N GLY A 645 8.76 3.67 55.30
CA GLY A 645 10.15 3.25 55.38
C GLY A 645 10.55 2.17 54.35
N GLN A 646 9.60 1.34 53.89
CA GLN A 646 9.87 0.29 52.91
C GLN A 646 10.22 0.86 51.52
N PHE A 647 9.66 2.01 51.16
CA PHE A 647 9.92 2.68 49.88
C PHE A 647 11.28 3.37 49.81
N HIS A 648 12.00 3.49 50.92
CA HIS A 648 13.40 3.91 50.90
C HIS A 648 14.34 2.82 50.35
N THR A 649 13.86 1.58 50.22
CA THR A 649 14.60 0.51 49.55
C THR A 649 14.44 0.63 48.04
N PRO A 650 15.53 0.78 47.26
CA PRO A 650 15.42 0.97 45.81
C PRO A 650 14.80 -0.25 45.13
N GLY A 651 13.72 -0.03 44.38
CA GLY A 651 13.01 -1.08 43.62
C GLY A 651 11.87 -1.76 44.37
N PHE A 652 11.63 -1.44 45.65
CA PHE A 652 10.46 -1.96 46.37
C PHE A 652 9.16 -1.39 45.81
N GLY A 653 8.14 -2.24 45.61
CA GLY A 653 6.80 -1.83 45.17
C GLY A 653 6.75 -1.09 43.82
N SER A 654 7.79 -1.22 42.98
CA SER A 654 7.96 -0.41 41.77
C SER A 654 7.65 -1.16 40.46
N GLU A 655 7.35 -2.46 40.53
CA GLU A 655 7.17 -3.32 39.35
C GLU A 655 5.80 -4.01 39.36
N VAL A 656 5.17 -4.09 38.18
CA VAL A 656 3.97 -4.89 37.91
C VAL A 656 4.36 -6.03 36.97
N ILE A 657 4.09 -7.28 37.36
CA ILE A 657 4.47 -8.47 36.59
C ILE A 657 3.24 -9.06 35.90
N LEU A 658 3.24 -9.02 34.57
CA LEU A 658 2.16 -9.60 33.74
C LEU A 658 2.62 -10.93 33.13
N ARG A 659 1.76 -11.96 33.20
CA ARG A 659 2.06 -13.32 32.72
C ARG A 659 1.31 -13.62 31.42
N TYR A 660 2.02 -14.03 30.39
CA TYR A 660 1.50 -14.37 29.07
C TYR A 660 1.97 -15.74 28.61
N ASN A 661 1.16 -16.45 27.83
CA ASN A 661 1.55 -17.63 27.08
C ASN A 661 1.87 -17.23 25.64
N LEU A 662 3.06 -17.60 25.14
CA LEU A 662 3.44 -17.36 23.75
C LEU A 662 2.96 -18.53 22.87
N THR A 663 1.99 -18.27 22.01
CA THR A 663 1.36 -19.27 21.12
C THR A 663 1.48 -18.87 19.65
N HIS A 664 1.25 -19.84 18.75
CA HIS A 664 1.07 -19.53 17.33
C HIS A 664 -0.28 -18.82 17.08
N ALA A 665 -0.33 -17.93 16.09
CA ALA A 665 -1.58 -17.33 15.64
C ALA A 665 -2.50 -18.38 14.98
N LYS A 666 -3.81 -18.08 14.84
CA LYS A 666 -4.80 -19.05 14.34
C LYS A 666 -4.56 -19.52 12.89
N GLU A 667 -3.88 -18.71 12.08
CA GLU A 667 -3.54 -19.01 10.69
C GLU A 667 -2.02 -18.95 10.49
N THR A 668 -1.33 -20.08 10.67
CA THR A 668 0.12 -20.18 10.39
C THR A 668 0.41 -21.17 9.28
N ASP A 669 1.27 -20.76 8.36
CA ASP A 669 1.89 -21.63 7.37
C ASP A 669 2.67 -22.76 8.07
N PRO A 670 2.64 -24.02 7.57
CA PRO A 670 3.44 -25.13 8.11
C PRO A 670 4.94 -24.83 8.23
N LEU A 671 5.46 -23.84 7.48
CA LEU A 671 6.84 -23.36 7.63
C LEU A 671 7.16 -22.86 9.05
N PHE A 672 6.17 -22.36 9.78
CA PHE A 672 6.32 -21.77 11.11
C PHE A 672 5.88 -22.69 12.26
N ASP A 673 5.66 -23.98 12.01
CA ASP A 673 5.28 -24.93 13.06
C ASP A 673 6.37 -25.09 14.15
N LYS A 674 7.63 -24.81 13.77
CA LYS A 674 8.80 -24.87 14.66
C LYS A 674 9.62 -23.60 14.56
N VAL A 675 9.56 -22.80 15.62
CA VAL A 675 10.26 -21.52 15.72
C VAL A 675 11.29 -21.58 16.84
N PHE A 676 12.48 -21.04 16.56
CA PHE A 676 13.64 -21.05 17.45
C PHE A 676 14.13 -19.62 17.71
N THR A 677 14.88 -19.46 18.82
CA THR A 677 15.61 -18.24 19.18
C THR A 677 14.77 -16.97 19.02
N ILE A 678 13.61 -16.97 19.66
CA ILE A 678 12.65 -15.88 19.56
C ILE A 678 13.12 -14.76 20.48
N CYS A 679 13.31 -13.57 19.93
CA CYS A 679 13.50 -12.34 20.67
C CYS A 679 12.22 -11.51 20.57
N LEU A 680 11.55 -11.31 21.70
CA LEU A 680 10.38 -10.43 21.82
C LEU A 680 10.86 -9.03 22.22
N HIS A 681 10.61 -8.07 21.34
CA HIS A 681 10.87 -6.66 21.57
C HIS A 681 9.57 -5.93 21.87
N PHE A 682 9.58 -5.09 22.90
CA PHE A 682 8.42 -4.37 23.41
C PHE A 682 8.63 -2.86 23.26
N GLU A 683 7.78 -2.22 22.46
CA GLU A 683 7.74 -0.77 22.29
C GLU A 683 6.49 -0.20 22.98
N LEU A 684 6.71 0.79 23.84
CA LEU A 684 5.63 1.55 24.49
C LEU A 684 5.25 2.74 23.62
N ARG A 685 3.95 2.97 23.42
CA ARG A 685 3.46 4.17 22.73
C ARG A 685 3.49 5.42 23.62
N ASP A 686 3.48 5.22 24.93
CA ASP A 686 3.35 6.27 25.94
C ASP A 686 4.58 6.32 26.85
N SER A 687 4.81 7.48 27.48
CA SER A 687 5.90 7.69 28.44
C SER A 687 5.53 7.31 29.89
N ASN A 688 4.39 6.64 30.09
CA ASN A 688 3.85 6.33 31.42
C ASN A 688 4.65 5.24 32.14
N TYR A 689 5.39 4.41 31.41
CA TYR A 689 6.18 3.30 31.91
C TYR A 689 7.65 3.39 31.45
N ALA A 690 8.56 2.82 32.22
CA ALA A 690 9.94 2.65 31.80
C ALA A 690 10.04 1.59 30.68
N LYS A 691 11.11 1.67 29.88
CA LYS A 691 11.37 0.72 28.80
C LYS A 691 11.41 -0.72 29.32
N VAL A 692 10.68 -1.60 28.64
CA VAL A 692 10.65 -3.03 28.91
C VAL A 692 11.84 -3.68 28.20
N ASN A 693 12.56 -4.56 28.91
CA ASN A 693 13.68 -5.28 28.33
C ASN A 693 13.20 -6.39 27.38
N ASP A 694 14.01 -6.70 26.37
CA ASP A 694 13.74 -7.79 25.44
C ASP A 694 13.67 -9.13 26.17
N ILE A 695 12.71 -9.97 25.75
CA ILE A 695 12.52 -11.30 26.33
C ILE A 695 12.89 -12.35 25.29
N HIS A 696 13.81 -13.25 25.68
CA HIS A 696 14.27 -14.33 24.83
C HIS A 696 13.55 -15.64 25.17
N VAL A 697 12.90 -16.24 24.16
CA VAL A 697 12.26 -17.54 24.26
C VAL A 697 13.00 -18.52 23.34
N PRO A 698 13.52 -19.65 23.87
CA PRO A 698 14.39 -20.54 23.10
C PRO A 698 13.68 -21.24 21.95
N CYS A 699 12.44 -21.70 22.16
CA CYS A 699 11.64 -22.34 21.12
C CYS A 699 10.14 -22.31 21.43
N VAL A 700 9.35 -22.28 20.36
CA VAL A 700 7.88 -22.47 20.40
C VAL A 700 7.53 -23.51 19.34
N PHE A 701 6.77 -24.52 19.76
CA PHE A 701 6.29 -25.59 18.90
C PHE A 701 4.78 -25.73 19.02
N LYS A 702 4.10 -25.95 17.90
CA LYS A 702 2.65 -26.14 17.87
C LYS A 702 2.17 -27.37 18.66
N ASP A 703 2.99 -28.42 18.73
CA ASP A 703 2.68 -29.69 19.39
C ASP A 703 3.04 -29.72 20.89
N ARG A 704 3.58 -28.63 21.45
CA ARG A 704 4.01 -28.57 22.86
C ARG A 704 3.25 -27.50 23.65
N LYS A 705 3.27 -27.64 24.97
CA LYS A 705 2.70 -26.65 25.88
C LYS A 705 3.39 -25.29 25.65
N PRO A 706 2.63 -24.18 25.50
CA PRO A 706 3.21 -22.89 25.20
C PRO A 706 4.09 -22.40 26.37
N PRO A 707 5.25 -21.77 26.07
CA PRO A 707 6.10 -21.20 27.11
C PRO A 707 5.43 -19.97 27.74
N GLU A 708 5.60 -19.84 29.05
CA GLU A 708 5.15 -18.69 29.83
C GLU A 708 6.21 -17.58 29.78
N VAL A 709 5.75 -16.36 29.51
CA VAL A 709 6.52 -15.13 29.36
C VAL A 709 6.08 -14.15 30.44
N LYS A 710 7.03 -13.64 31.23
CA LYS A 710 6.78 -12.66 32.30
C LYS A 710 7.27 -11.29 31.84
N VAL A 711 6.35 -10.34 31.73
CA VAL A 711 6.62 -8.95 31.34
C VAL A 711 6.61 -8.09 32.59
N ASN A 712 7.76 -7.52 32.96
CA ASN A 712 7.91 -6.64 34.11
C ASN A 712 7.76 -5.18 33.66
N LEU A 713 6.72 -4.50 34.16
CA LEU A 713 6.42 -3.10 33.88
C LEU A 713 6.82 -2.23 35.07
N LYS A 714 7.48 -1.10 34.81
CA LYS A 714 7.82 -0.09 35.81
C LYS A 714 7.05 1.20 35.54
N PRO A 715 5.89 1.43 36.15
CA PRO A 715 5.12 2.66 35.94
C PRO A 715 5.82 3.87 36.58
N PHE A 716 5.87 4.98 35.84
CA PHE A 716 6.02 6.33 36.40
C PHE A 716 4.66 6.92 36.73
N GLN A 717 3.65 6.61 35.92
CA GLN A 717 2.25 6.94 36.13
C GLN A 717 1.40 5.68 35.92
N PRO A 718 0.54 5.28 36.88
CA PRO A 718 -0.21 4.03 36.82
C PRO A 718 -1.48 4.15 35.94
N TYR A 719 -1.28 4.52 34.68
CA TYR A 719 -2.35 4.61 33.68
C TYR A 719 -2.36 3.36 32.77
N PRO A 720 -3.52 2.96 32.22
CA PRO A 720 -3.58 1.93 31.18
C PRO A 720 -2.68 2.27 29.99
N THR A 721 -2.06 1.27 29.37
CA THR A 721 -1.18 1.48 28.21
C THR A 721 -1.26 0.33 27.21
N THR A 722 -0.72 0.53 26.01
CA THR A 722 -0.64 -0.47 24.96
C THR A 722 0.82 -0.75 24.60
N LEU A 723 1.21 -2.02 24.64
CA LEU A 723 2.53 -2.52 24.29
C LEU A 723 2.50 -3.02 22.84
N CYS A 724 3.28 -2.38 21.98
CA CYS A 724 3.56 -2.89 20.64
C CYS A 724 4.64 -3.97 20.73
N VAL A 725 4.33 -5.17 20.24
CA VAL A 725 5.24 -6.32 20.38
C VAL A 725 5.70 -6.76 19.01
N SER A 726 7.01 -6.90 18.84
CA SER A 726 7.61 -7.50 17.65
C SER A 726 8.48 -8.69 18.01
N ALA A 727 8.55 -9.66 17.11
CA ALA A 727 9.37 -10.85 17.29
C ALA A 727 10.35 -11.03 16.15
N ILE A 728 11.61 -11.24 16.51
CA ILE A 728 12.63 -11.76 15.61
C ILE A 728 12.85 -13.22 15.97
N PHE A 729 12.75 -14.11 14.98
CA PHE A 729 12.90 -15.54 15.22
C PHE A 729 13.47 -16.27 14.02
N THR A 730 13.97 -17.49 14.26
CA THR A 730 14.56 -18.33 13.23
C THR A 730 13.71 -19.58 13.02
N THR A 731 13.45 -19.92 11.77
CA THR A 731 12.69 -21.11 11.37
C THR A 731 13.62 -22.29 11.08
N GLN A 732 13.05 -23.49 10.94
CA GLN A 732 13.84 -24.72 10.68
C GLN A 732 14.69 -24.63 9.38
N ASP A 733 14.29 -23.78 8.44
CA ASP A 733 15.01 -23.47 7.22
C ASP A 733 16.22 -22.53 7.44
N GLY A 734 16.54 -22.15 8.69
CA GLY A 734 17.69 -21.33 9.04
C GLY A 734 17.57 -19.86 8.64
N ARG A 735 16.39 -19.40 8.22
CA ARG A 735 16.12 -17.99 7.91
C ARG A 735 15.64 -17.25 9.15
N SER A 736 16.10 -16.00 9.30
CA SER A 736 15.62 -15.08 10.33
C SER A 736 14.46 -14.25 9.80
N TRP A 737 13.39 -14.19 10.57
CA TRP A 737 12.16 -13.49 10.24
C TRP A 737 11.86 -12.42 11.27
N HIS A 738 11.25 -11.33 10.83
CA HIS A 738 10.66 -10.28 11.65
C HIS A 738 9.15 -10.27 11.47
N SER A 739 8.40 -10.52 12.53
CA SER A 739 6.94 -10.46 12.54
C SER A 739 6.47 -9.51 13.63
N GLN A 740 5.49 -8.67 13.30
CA GLN A 740 4.75 -7.92 14.31
C GLN A 740 3.73 -8.85 14.97
N LEU A 741 3.58 -8.77 16.29
CA LEU A 741 2.54 -9.48 17.04
C LEU A 741 1.33 -8.55 17.23
N PRO A 742 0.15 -9.10 17.60
CA PRO A 742 -0.97 -8.27 18.03
C PRO A 742 -0.58 -7.42 19.24
N ASP A 743 -0.96 -6.14 19.23
CA ASP A 743 -0.72 -5.20 20.33
C ASP A 743 -1.35 -5.73 21.63
N VAL A 744 -0.60 -5.61 22.73
CA VAL A 744 -1.03 -6.08 24.06
C VAL A 744 -1.49 -4.88 24.87
N SER A 745 -2.78 -4.78 25.16
CA SER A 745 -3.34 -3.76 26.04
C SER A 745 -3.23 -4.19 27.51
N VAL A 746 -2.73 -3.29 28.35
CA VAL A 746 -2.68 -3.44 29.81
C VAL A 746 -3.84 -2.62 30.37
N SER A 747 -4.86 -3.32 30.90
CA SER A 747 -6.05 -2.68 31.46
C SER A 747 -5.80 -2.17 32.89
N PHE A 748 -6.62 -1.20 33.34
CA PHE A 748 -6.45 -0.58 34.66
C PHE A 748 -6.41 -1.58 35.84
N PRO A 749 -7.27 -2.61 35.91
CA PRO A 749 -7.27 -3.55 37.04
C PRO A 749 -6.02 -4.44 37.12
N GLU A 750 -5.25 -4.53 36.04
CA GLU A 750 -4.04 -5.36 35.97
C GLU A 750 -2.86 -4.73 36.69
N ILE A 751 -2.97 -3.43 36.99
CA ILE A 751 -1.95 -2.65 37.70
C ILE A 751 -2.17 -2.75 39.22
N PHE A 752 -3.31 -3.29 39.67
CA PHE A 752 -3.68 -3.33 41.09
C PHE A 752 -2.83 -4.35 41.85
N LEU A 753 -2.09 -3.85 42.84
CA LEU A 753 -1.35 -4.68 43.77
C LEU A 753 -2.01 -4.62 45.17
N PRO A 754 -1.92 -5.71 45.95
CA PRO A 754 -2.31 -5.68 47.35
C PRO A 754 -1.37 -4.76 48.13
N LEU A 755 -1.84 -4.25 49.27
CA LEU A 755 -1.04 -3.41 50.17
C LEU A 755 0.29 -4.11 50.51
N PRO A 756 1.46 -3.54 50.12
CA PRO A 756 2.75 -4.20 50.32
C PRO A 756 3.17 -4.07 51.79
N LEU A 757 2.75 -5.05 52.59
CA LEU A 757 3.16 -5.20 53.98
C LEU A 757 3.83 -6.55 54.20
N PRO A 758 4.69 -6.69 55.24
CA PRO A 758 5.32 -7.95 55.58
C PRO A 758 4.27 -9.07 55.77
N PRO A 759 4.55 -10.29 55.29
CA PRO A 759 3.71 -11.45 55.56
C PRO A 759 3.65 -11.64 57.09
N ASN A 760 2.44 -11.77 57.65
CA ASN A 760 2.11 -11.84 59.09
C ASN A 760 1.74 -10.52 59.81
N THR A 761 1.39 -9.45 59.08
CA THR A 761 0.86 -8.22 59.70
C THR A 761 -0.60 -8.40 60.17
N PRO A 762 -0.97 -8.06 61.44
CA PRO A 762 -2.34 -8.15 61.95
C PRO A 762 -3.33 -7.28 61.15
N CYS A 763 -4.60 -7.68 61.05
CA CYS A 763 -5.65 -6.90 60.37
C CYS A 763 -5.82 -5.51 60.97
N GLU A 764 -5.73 -5.39 62.30
CA GLU A 764 -5.78 -4.10 63.03
C GLU A 764 -4.71 -3.12 62.55
N CYS A 765 -3.51 -3.62 62.21
CA CYS A 765 -2.41 -2.80 61.70
C CYS A 765 -2.63 -2.36 60.25
N LYS A 766 -3.24 -3.23 59.41
CA LYS A 766 -3.63 -2.85 58.03
C LYS A 766 -4.72 -1.77 58.05
N GLU A 767 -5.65 -1.88 59.00
CA GLU A 767 -6.72 -0.90 59.19
C GLU A 767 -6.17 0.45 59.69
N GLN A 768 -5.21 0.45 60.63
CA GLN A 768 -4.52 1.68 61.05
C GLN A 768 -3.82 2.40 59.89
N VAL A 769 -3.16 1.65 58.99
CA VAL A 769 -2.52 2.21 57.79
C VAL A 769 -3.58 2.77 56.83
N PHE A 770 -4.67 2.04 56.59
CA PHE A 770 -5.78 2.50 55.75
C PHE A 770 -6.40 3.79 56.27
N ASP A 771 -6.75 3.84 57.56
CA ASP A 771 -7.39 5.01 58.16
C ASP A 771 -6.44 6.21 58.17
N SER A 772 -5.14 6.00 58.41
CA SER A 772 -4.15 7.07 58.34
C SER A 772 -3.98 7.65 56.93
N ILE A 773 -3.96 6.80 55.88
CA ILE A 773 -3.90 7.26 54.49
C ILE A 773 -5.22 7.93 54.08
N TRP A 774 -6.36 7.41 54.55
CA TRP A 774 -7.67 7.99 54.30
C TRP A 774 -7.78 9.41 54.88
N GLU A 775 -7.41 9.60 56.15
CA GLU A 775 -7.41 10.91 56.79
C GLU A 775 -6.44 11.87 56.09
N ALA A 776 -5.25 11.40 55.72
CA ALA A 776 -4.29 12.21 54.96
C ALA A 776 -4.82 12.64 53.59
N ALA A 777 -5.55 11.78 52.88
CA ALA A 777 -6.18 12.11 51.60
C ALA A 777 -7.38 13.05 51.78
N ALA A 778 -8.13 12.93 52.87
CA ALA A 778 -9.26 13.80 53.20
C ALA A 778 -8.83 15.19 53.73
N SER A 779 -7.69 15.26 54.44
CA SER A 779 -7.13 16.51 54.99
C SER A 779 -6.08 17.18 54.10
N GLY A 780 -5.67 16.52 53.02
CA GLY A 780 -4.49 16.86 52.21
C GLY A 780 -4.61 18.15 51.39
N ASN A 781 -3.47 18.63 50.88
CA ASN A 781 -3.43 19.77 49.95
C ASN A 781 -4.23 19.45 48.67
N PRO A 782 -5.06 20.39 48.17
CA PRO A 782 -6.01 20.16 47.08
C PRO A 782 -5.37 19.90 45.70
N ASP A 783 -4.04 19.99 45.59
CA ASP A 783 -3.33 19.91 44.31
C ASP A 783 -3.16 18.47 43.78
N LYS A 784 -3.32 17.43 44.63
CA LYS A 784 -3.10 16.03 44.23
C LYS A 784 -4.11 15.02 44.76
N SER A 785 -4.54 15.13 46.02
CA SER A 785 -5.50 14.20 46.62
C SER A 785 -6.95 14.60 46.33
N ALA A 786 -7.83 13.62 46.17
CA ALA A 786 -9.25 13.85 45.95
C ALA A 786 -10.13 12.77 46.59
N THR A 787 -11.32 13.18 47.02
CA THR A 787 -12.38 12.30 47.51
C THR A 787 -13.55 12.32 46.54
N SER A 788 -14.12 11.16 46.23
CA SER A 788 -15.27 11.01 45.32
C SER A 788 -16.30 10.04 45.91
N LEU A 789 -17.51 10.08 45.38
CA LEU A 789 -18.63 9.25 45.79
C LEU A 789 -19.22 8.53 44.56
N PHE A 790 -19.31 7.21 44.61
CA PHE A 790 -19.96 6.39 43.59
C PHE A 790 -21.11 5.60 44.20
N CYS A 791 -22.30 5.64 43.61
CA CYS A 791 -23.49 4.97 44.14
C CYS A 791 -24.15 4.11 43.06
N PHE A 792 -24.56 2.90 43.42
CA PHE A 792 -25.28 1.99 42.52
C PHE A 792 -26.33 1.14 43.27
N LYS A 793 -27.34 0.64 42.55
CA LYS A 793 -28.42 -0.19 43.12
C LYS A 793 -28.07 -1.66 42.95
N THR A 794 -28.14 -2.46 44.02
CA THR A 794 -27.76 -3.89 44.01
C THR A 794 -28.46 -4.63 45.17
N ARG A 795 -28.76 -5.93 45.01
CA ARG A 795 -29.33 -6.80 46.06
C ARG A 795 -28.21 -7.38 46.93
N ASP A 796 -28.48 -7.72 48.20
CA ASP A 796 -27.47 -8.20 49.16
C ASP A 796 -26.59 -9.35 48.61
N GLU A 797 -27.18 -10.33 47.92
CA GLU A 797 -26.47 -11.50 47.36
C GLU A 797 -25.52 -11.18 46.21
N SER A 798 -25.79 -10.12 45.43
CA SER A 798 -24.92 -9.71 44.32
C SER A 798 -23.76 -8.84 44.78
N LEU A 799 -23.87 -8.16 45.93
CA LEU A 799 -22.75 -7.42 46.52
C LEU A 799 -21.67 -8.34 47.07
N THR A 800 -22.04 -9.42 47.77
CA THR A 800 -21.09 -10.42 48.27
C THR A 800 -20.36 -11.12 47.13
N ALA A 801 -21.08 -11.48 46.06
CA ALA A 801 -20.48 -12.07 44.86
C ALA A 801 -19.49 -11.11 44.16
N LEU A 802 -19.80 -9.81 44.13
CA LEU A 802 -18.94 -8.79 43.55
C LEU A 802 -17.65 -8.61 44.37
N ILE A 803 -17.76 -8.60 45.70
CA ILE A 803 -16.61 -8.53 46.61
C ILE A 803 -15.71 -9.77 46.44
N GLU A 804 -16.28 -10.97 46.45
CA GLU A 804 -15.55 -12.22 46.27
C GLU A 804 -14.83 -12.30 44.92
N THR A 805 -15.43 -11.74 43.86
CA THR A 805 -14.89 -11.84 42.50
C THR A 805 -13.82 -10.79 42.20
N HIS A 806 -14.01 -9.55 42.66
CA HIS A 806 -13.18 -8.41 42.23
C HIS A 806 -12.34 -7.77 43.33
N PHE A 807 -12.76 -7.84 44.60
CA PHE A 807 -12.12 -7.11 45.70
C PHE A 807 -11.44 -8.01 46.74
N GLN A 808 -11.68 -9.32 46.73
CA GLN A 808 -11.18 -10.27 47.73
C GLN A 808 -9.66 -10.21 47.95
N GLY A 809 -8.88 -10.01 46.89
CA GLY A 809 -7.42 -9.90 46.96
C GLY A 809 -6.89 -8.60 47.59
N TYR A 810 -7.76 -7.61 47.80
CA TYR A 810 -7.42 -6.24 48.17
C TYR A 810 -8.16 -5.75 49.43
N LEU A 811 -8.87 -6.66 50.11
CA LEU A 811 -9.70 -6.37 51.27
C LEU A 811 -8.85 -6.17 52.54
N ILE A 812 -9.15 -5.12 53.30
CA ILE A 812 -8.49 -4.78 54.58
C ILE A 812 -9.38 -5.14 55.77
N THR A 813 -10.64 -4.69 55.73
CA THR A 813 -11.62 -4.97 56.77
C THR A 813 -12.88 -5.53 56.14
N ASP A 814 -13.31 -6.68 56.64
CA ASP A 814 -14.58 -7.34 56.30
C ASP A 814 -15.48 -7.34 57.55
N GLN A 815 -16.42 -6.40 57.61
CA GLN A 815 -17.40 -6.31 58.70
C GLN A 815 -18.80 -6.55 58.13
N PRO A 816 -19.20 -7.83 57.96
CA PRO A 816 -20.51 -8.18 57.41
C PRO A 816 -21.67 -7.73 58.32
N ILE A 817 -21.42 -7.53 59.62
CA ILE A 817 -22.43 -7.11 60.61
C ILE A 817 -22.76 -5.61 60.49
N GLU A 818 -21.75 -4.78 60.20
CA GLU A 818 -21.90 -3.32 60.02
C GLU A 818 -22.17 -2.94 58.55
N ARG A 819 -22.23 -3.94 57.65
CA ARG A 819 -22.42 -3.78 56.20
C ARG A 819 -21.43 -2.78 55.58
N SER A 820 -20.19 -2.84 56.06
CA SER A 820 -19.10 -1.95 55.65
C SER A 820 -17.83 -2.73 55.30
N TRP A 821 -17.25 -2.42 54.13
CA TRP A 821 -16.02 -3.03 53.63
C TRP A 821 -14.98 -1.95 53.31
N LYS A 822 -13.73 -2.21 53.69
CA LYS A 822 -12.58 -1.36 53.37
C LYS A 822 -11.67 -2.07 52.38
N VAL A 823 -11.46 -1.50 51.20
CA VAL A 823 -10.62 -2.05 50.11
C VAL A 823 -9.53 -1.03 49.75
N LEU A 824 -8.30 -1.50 49.53
CA LEU A 824 -7.19 -0.64 49.12
C LEU A 824 -6.45 -1.24 47.93
N PHE A 825 -6.34 -0.44 46.87
CA PHE A 825 -5.48 -0.73 45.73
C PHE A 825 -4.17 0.03 45.86
N PHE A 826 -3.06 -0.71 45.87
CA PHE A 826 -1.74 -0.13 45.75
C PHE A 826 -1.35 -0.07 44.27
N LEU A 827 -0.98 1.11 43.80
CA LEU A 827 -0.58 1.41 42.43
C LEU A 827 0.86 1.92 42.44
N PRO A 828 1.84 1.16 41.92
CA PRO A 828 3.21 1.61 41.81
C PRO A 828 3.33 2.93 41.02
N PRO A 829 4.25 3.84 41.38
CA PRO A 829 5.27 3.70 42.41
C PRO A 829 4.81 4.03 43.85
N MET A 830 3.84 4.93 44.04
CA MET A 830 3.40 5.45 45.35
C MET A 830 1.96 6.00 45.30
N CYS A 831 1.06 5.40 44.53
CA CYS A 831 -0.33 5.84 44.43
C CYS A 831 -1.27 4.84 45.14
N HIS A 832 -2.34 5.35 45.74
CA HIS A 832 -3.30 4.56 46.52
C HIS A 832 -4.72 4.94 46.15
N VAL A 833 -5.56 3.93 45.91
CA VAL A 833 -7.01 4.10 45.77
C VAL A 833 -7.68 3.36 46.91
N LEU A 834 -8.35 4.10 47.78
CA LEU A 834 -9.04 3.59 48.96
C LEU A 834 -10.54 3.62 48.72
N LEU A 835 -11.22 2.53 49.02
CA LEU A 835 -12.67 2.40 48.89
C LEU A 835 -13.28 2.04 50.25
N LYS A 836 -14.25 2.83 50.70
CA LYS A 836 -15.17 2.48 51.79
C LYS A 836 -16.54 2.17 51.17
N ILE A 837 -16.89 0.89 51.14
CA ILE A 837 -18.15 0.40 50.58
C ILE A 837 -19.12 0.22 51.75
N THR A 838 -20.25 0.91 51.72
CA THR A 838 -21.30 0.84 52.74
C THR A 838 -22.65 0.59 52.09
N GLN A 839 -23.41 -0.35 52.63
CA GLN A 839 -24.74 -0.66 52.10
C GLN A 839 -25.83 0.10 52.88
N ALA A 840 -26.56 0.98 52.18
CA ALA A 840 -27.77 1.63 52.68
C ALA A 840 -29.03 0.86 52.22
N GLU A 841 -30.22 1.20 52.73
CA GLU A 841 -31.47 0.43 52.54
C GLU A 841 -31.80 0.11 51.06
N ASP A 842 -31.54 1.04 50.13
CA ASP A 842 -31.87 0.89 48.70
C ASP A 842 -30.66 1.07 47.74
N ALA A 843 -29.45 1.32 48.26
CA ALA A 843 -28.27 1.62 47.45
C ALA A 843 -26.95 1.27 48.14
N VAL A 844 -25.94 0.89 47.35
CA VAL A 844 -24.56 0.72 47.80
C VAL A 844 -23.81 2.02 47.53
N GLN A 845 -23.19 2.57 48.58
CA GLN A 845 -22.37 3.77 48.54
C GLN A 845 -20.90 3.36 48.60
N VAL A 846 -20.12 3.75 47.59
CA VAL A 846 -18.67 3.58 47.53
C VAL A 846 -18.03 4.95 47.67
N SER A 847 -17.50 5.22 48.85
CA SER A 847 -16.69 6.42 49.08
C SER A 847 -15.25 6.13 48.65
N ILE A 848 -14.69 6.98 47.80
CA ILE A 848 -13.38 6.79 47.16
C ILE A 848 -12.45 7.90 47.68
N ALA A 849 -11.26 7.53 48.11
CA ALA A 849 -10.17 8.47 48.40
C ALA A 849 -8.93 8.06 47.59
N THR A 850 -8.26 9.03 46.97
CA THR A 850 -7.04 8.81 46.19
C THR A 850 -6.04 9.93 46.46
N ASP A 851 -4.76 9.60 46.41
CA ASP A 851 -3.64 10.54 46.47
C ASP A 851 -3.28 11.14 45.09
N ASN A 852 -3.91 10.64 44.01
CA ASN A 852 -3.84 11.18 42.66
C ASN A 852 -5.25 11.30 42.05
N TRP A 853 -5.74 12.53 41.90
CA TRP A 853 -7.06 12.84 41.35
C TRP A 853 -7.23 12.41 39.88
N GLU A 854 -6.15 12.35 39.09
CA GLU A 854 -6.17 11.96 37.68
C GLU A 854 -6.59 10.48 37.49
N LEU A 855 -6.58 9.68 38.56
CA LEU A 855 -7.04 8.29 38.55
C LEU A 855 -8.56 8.15 38.62
N LEU A 856 -9.29 9.17 39.09
CA LEU A 856 -10.74 9.09 39.32
C LEU A 856 -11.56 8.69 38.08
N PRO A 857 -11.27 9.18 36.85
CA PRO A 857 -12.00 8.72 35.66
C PRO A 857 -11.81 7.22 35.37
N PHE A 858 -10.60 6.69 35.62
CA PHE A 858 -10.30 5.27 35.44
C PHE A 858 -10.95 4.40 36.53
N VAL A 859 -10.95 4.89 37.77
CA VAL A 859 -11.67 4.23 38.88
C VAL A 859 -13.17 4.22 38.61
N ASN A 860 -13.74 5.33 38.13
CA ASN A 860 -15.16 5.41 37.81
C ASN A 860 -15.55 4.45 36.67
N SER A 861 -14.77 4.41 35.59
CA SER A 861 -15.04 3.48 34.47
C SER A 861 -14.87 2.01 34.89
N TYR A 862 -13.90 1.70 35.75
CA TYR A 862 -13.76 0.36 36.33
C TYR A 862 -14.98 -0.02 37.18
N LEU A 863 -15.41 0.85 38.09
CA LEU A 863 -16.59 0.61 38.95
C LEU A 863 -17.88 0.47 38.13
N GLN A 864 -18.08 1.28 37.09
CA GLN A 864 -19.20 1.13 36.16
C GLN A 864 -19.19 -0.26 35.49
N ASN A 865 -18.05 -0.65 34.90
CA ASN A 865 -17.93 -1.93 34.21
C ASN A 865 -18.25 -3.16 35.10
N ILE A 866 -17.83 -3.15 36.37
CA ILE A 866 -18.12 -4.27 37.29
C ILE A 866 -19.54 -4.22 37.86
N THR A 867 -20.17 -3.04 37.92
CA THR A 867 -21.52 -2.86 38.49
C THR A 867 -22.65 -2.91 37.47
N ASP A 868 -22.39 -2.65 36.18
CA ASP A 868 -23.39 -2.75 35.10
C ASP A 868 -24.00 -4.15 35.02
N HIS A 869 -23.21 -5.20 35.29
CA HIS A 869 -23.67 -6.60 35.37
C HIS A 869 -24.59 -6.88 36.56
N CYS A 870 -24.61 -6.03 37.59
CA CYS A 870 -25.54 -6.14 38.72
C CYS A 870 -26.89 -5.46 38.43
N SER A 871 -26.95 -4.51 37.49
CA SER A 871 -28.17 -3.74 37.16
C SER A 871 -29.12 -4.43 36.17
N THR A 872 -28.63 -5.37 35.36
CA THR A 872 -29.35 -5.99 34.25
C THR A 872 -30.37 -7.07 34.62
N THR A 873 -30.60 -7.33 35.92
CA THR A 873 -31.63 -8.30 36.37
C THR A 873 -33.00 -7.67 36.70
N VAL A 874 -33.28 -6.46 36.20
CA VAL A 874 -34.51 -5.71 36.53
C VAL A 874 -35.59 -5.74 35.42
N ASN A 875 -35.36 -6.35 34.25
CA ASN A 875 -36.32 -6.28 33.13
C ASN A 875 -37.00 -7.59 32.69
N ASP A 876 -37.11 -8.61 33.55
CA ASP A 876 -38.03 -9.74 33.28
C ASP A 876 -38.81 -10.12 34.55
N SER A 877 -39.95 -9.45 34.76
CA SER A 877 -41.11 -9.98 35.49
C SER A 877 -42.40 -9.38 34.95
#